data_AF-A0AAX2RAK4-F1
#
_entry.id   AF-A0AAX2RAK4-F1
#
_cell.length_a   1.000
_cell.length_b   1.000
_cell.length_c   1.000
_cell.angle_alpha   90.00
_cell.angle_beta   90.00
_cell.angle_gamma   90.00
#
_symmetry.space_group_name_H-M   'P 1'
#
loop_
_entity.id
_entity.type
_entity.pdbx_description
1 polymer ?
#
loop_
_entity_poly.entity_id
_entity_poly.type
_entity_poly.pdbx_seq_one_letter_code
_entity_poly.pdbx_strand_id
1 'polypeptide(L)'
;MFRLTIPLVAGIFVSDHFFQGALPVLVFGMGILGCLIGLIVLVKWQGYLSRWLFGGMVFMFLFCVGALLLQQKWQRVDYEWSSGKNMYQGVIVDVPQEKAKTYLCKLRIDKEMSERGIVPVNRMILVYIMKDSLSVNLRCGDHLNFYTRISTPEREVIPGEFDYAAYLFRQQISGTAVIFPGYWQWTGKKSALTWKQRTGVWREKILNSYRKWGFSGDEFAVLSALTVGYKEELSEDLRETYQVAGVSHILALSGMHIAVLWGLLCWILRPLDRSCLLRWVKCGIIVLLLWTFAFLVGLPPSVIRAVVMCMLMTVARAAGERTLSLNTLAIAAFFMLLYNPFYLFDTGFQLSFLAVFSILFIYPVIFRCWRVHHPVPRYIWGIVAVSLAAQLGTAPVVIYKFAYFPVCFLPANLIVAPLVFVIIYGSVASFVLSPFTVLHIWVVKGLNGVLWLLNNSMQWVGDLPISHSGDIHLSLFQVGILYVLLFVLLSYLLSPSRKLLITVLCGINFFIGFSGCLYYMKEESFQLTLAHSQVKVCPQKDVWQQDSIYHYKGLNICVLVDNRWRSRSVDCLLDIDYMYLCKGFKGKIAPLQKIFKIRKVILDASLGGYRLNLLKDECRGLGLDYIDISPKGSYRILL
;
A
#
# COMPACT_ATOMS: atom_id res chain seq x y z
N MET A 1 -0.49 18.83 22.98
CA MET A 1 0.09 18.04 21.88
C MET A 1 -0.74 18.10 20.61
N PHE A 2 -2.06 17.82 20.63
CA PHE A 2 -2.91 17.92 19.42
C PHE A 2 -2.74 19.24 18.62
N ARG A 3 -2.73 20.39 19.32
CA ARG A 3 -2.50 21.72 18.69
C ARG A 3 -1.14 21.88 18.00
N LEU A 4 -0.12 21.13 18.42
CA LEU A 4 1.24 21.20 17.86
C LEU A 4 1.40 20.29 16.63
N THR A 5 0.64 19.20 16.55
CA THR A 5 0.70 18.28 15.41
C THR A 5 0.08 18.89 14.15
N ILE A 6 -0.95 19.73 14.29
CA ILE A 6 -1.62 20.39 13.16
C ILE A 6 -0.66 21.22 12.29
N PRO A 7 0.11 22.19 12.82
CA PRO A 7 1.03 22.99 12.01
C PRO A 7 2.13 22.14 11.35
N LEU A 8 2.61 21.09 12.03
CA LEU A 8 3.58 20.15 11.44
C LEU A 8 2.99 19.43 10.21
N VAL A 9 1.77 18.91 10.33
CA VAL A 9 1.05 18.24 9.23
C VAL A 9 0.81 19.22 8.07
N ALA A 10 0.39 20.45 8.37
CA ALA A 10 0.17 21.48 7.37
C ALA A 10 1.46 21.83 6.61
N GLY A 11 2.60 21.96 7.31
CA GLY A 11 3.90 22.22 6.70
C GLY A 11 4.34 21.12 5.75
N ILE A 12 4.16 19.85 6.13
CA ILE A 12 4.45 18.70 5.27
C ILE A 12 3.52 18.70 4.05
N PHE A 13 2.21 18.87 4.25
CA PHE A 13 1.23 18.83 3.15
C PHE A 13 1.46 19.93 2.11
N VAL A 14 1.63 21.17 2.55
CA VAL A 14 1.88 22.32 1.67
C VAL A 14 3.20 22.14 0.92
N SER A 15 4.25 21.64 1.60
CA SER A 15 5.54 21.41 0.95
C SER A 15 5.50 20.34 -0.14
N ASP A 16 4.68 19.28 0.01
CA ASP A 16 4.54 18.22 -1.02
C ASP A 16 3.77 18.70 -2.25
N HIS A 17 2.74 19.53 -2.06
CA HIS A 17 1.88 19.98 -3.17
C HIS A 17 2.45 21.16 -3.95
N PHE A 18 3.08 22.12 -3.25
CA PHE A 18 3.50 23.38 -3.87
C PHE A 18 5.01 23.49 -4.09
N PHE A 19 5.84 22.76 -3.33
CA PHE A 19 7.28 23.04 -3.24
C PHE A 19 8.19 21.85 -3.58
N GLN A 20 7.70 20.83 -4.31
CA GLN A 20 8.37 19.59 -4.75
C GLN A 20 9.83 19.78 -5.19
N GLY A 21 10.79 19.89 -4.26
CA GLY A 21 12.19 20.19 -4.57
C GLY A 21 12.50 21.65 -4.98
N ALA A 22 11.50 22.48 -5.32
CA ALA A 22 11.71 23.80 -5.92
C ALA A 22 12.36 24.85 -5.00
N LEU A 23 12.08 24.80 -3.69
CA LEU A 23 12.68 25.73 -2.72
C LEU A 23 13.95 25.14 -2.07
N PRO A 24 15.05 25.91 -1.96
CA PRO A 24 16.22 25.47 -1.22
C PRO A 24 15.87 25.19 0.25
N VAL A 25 16.42 24.10 0.81
CA VAL A 25 16.38 23.76 2.25
C VAL A 25 16.80 24.96 3.12
N LEU A 26 17.66 25.83 2.59
CA LEU A 26 18.13 27.06 3.21
C LEU A 26 17.00 28.06 3.55
N VAL A 27 15.96 28.18 2.72
CA VAL A 27 14.83 29.10 2.95
C VAL A 27 14.05 28.70 4.19
N PHE A 28 13.72 27.41 4.31
CA PHE A 28 13.04 26.89 5.48
C PHE A 28 13.94 26.91 6.73
N GLY A 29 15.25 26.70 6.57
CA GLY A 29 16.24 26.84 7.64
C GLY A 29 16.31 28.26 8.20
N MET A 30 16.32 29.28 7.35
CA MET A 30 16.25 30.68 7.77
C MET A 30 14.93 31.01 8.46
N GLY A 31 13.80 30.45 7.99
CA GLY A 31 12.50 30.59 8.65
C GLY A 31 12.47 30.03 10.08
N ILE A 32 13.11 28.87 10.29
CA ILE A 32 13.27 28.27 11.62
C ILE A 32 14.11 29.17 12.53
N LEU A 33 15.22 29.69 12.04
CA LEU A 33 16.10 30.59 12.80
C LEU A 33 15.38 31.88 13.19
N GLY A 34 14.63 32.48 12.26
CA GLY A 34 13.78 33.65 12.53
C GLY A 34 12.71 33.39 13.58
N CYS A 35 12.06 32.22 13.53
CA CYS A 35 11.09 31.83 14.56
C CYS A 35 11.73 31.58 15.93
N LEU A 36 12.93 30.98 15.99
CA LEU A 36 13.67 30.78 17.24
C LEU A 36 14.06 32.11 17.89
N ILE A 37 14.59 33.06 17.10
CA ILE A 37 14.94 34.39 17.58
C ILE A 37 13.68 35.10 18.10
N GLY A 38 12.58 35.05 17.35
CA GLY A 38 11.31 35.62 17.76
C GLY A 38 10.75 35.01 19.06
N LEU A 39 10.85 33.69 19.22
CA LEU A 39 10.44 33.00 20.46
C LEU A 39 11.28 33.45 21.66
N ILE A 40 12.61 33.56 21.51
CA ILE A 40 13.50 34.02 22.58
C ILE A 40 13.15 35.46 23.02
N VAL A 41 12.87 36.33 22.05
CA VAL A 41 12.46 37.72 22.31
C VAL A 41 11.10 37.77 23.03
N LEU A 42 10.12 37.00 22.57
CA LEU A 42 8.78 36.98 23.16
C LEU A 42 8.73 36.35 24.56
N VAL A 43 9.59 35.36 24.85
CA VAL A 43 9.71 34.78 26.21
C VAL A 43 10.20 35.83 27.22
N LYS A 44 11.06 36.77 26.78
CA LYS A 44 11.52 37.89 27.63
C LYS A 44 10.48 39.00 27.78
N TRP A 45 9.46 39.06 26.92
CA TRP A 45 8.41 40.07 26.93
C TRP A 45 7.12 39.54 27.56
N GLN A 46 6.87 39.88 28.82
CA GLN A 46 5.76 39.37 29.65
C GLN A 46 4.37 39.97 29.35
N GLY A 47 4.17 40.65 28.21
CA GLY A 47 2.88 41.27 27.85
C GLY A 47 1.79 40.25 27.48
N TYR A 48 0.51 40.57 27.74
CA TYR A 48 -0.62 39.67 27.42
C TYR A 48 -0.76 39.39 25.91
N LEU A 49 -0.52 40.38 25.04
CA LEU A 49 -0.46 40.21 23.57
C LEU A 49 0.68 39.28 23.11
N SER A 50 1.76 39.16 23.89
CA SER A 50 2.90 38.26 23.60
C SER A 50 2.46 36.80 23.54
N ARG A 51 1.38 36.41 24.24
CA ARG A 51 0.89 35.02 24.27
C ARG A 51 0.37 34.52 22.92
N TRP A 52 -0.38 35.36 22.19
CA TRP A 52 -0.90 35.00 20.86
C TRP A 52 0.22 34.99 19.81
N LEU A 53 1.12 35.97 19.88
CA LEU A 53 2.32 36.01 19.03
C LEU A 53 3.23 34.80 19.28
N PHE A 54 3.43 34.43 20.54
CA PHE A 54 4.20 33.25 20.91
C PHE A 54 3.57 31.98 20.34
N GLY A 55 2.25 31.82 20.48
CA GLY A 55 1.50 30.71 19.87
C GLY A 55 1.65 30.67 18.35
N GLY A 56 1.51 31.83 17.69
CA GLY A 56 1.69 31.96 16.23
C GLY A 56 3.11 31.59 15.78
N MET A 57 4.13 32.03 16.51
CA MET A 57 5.52 31.68 16.21
C MET A 57 5.83 30.20 16.42
N VAL A 58 5.27 29.57 17.46
CA VAL A 58 5.39 28.10 17.63
C VAL A 58 4.73 27.36 16.46
N PHE A 59 3.58 27.83 15.99
CA PHE A 59 2.90 27.26 14.81
C PHE A 59 3.74 27.41 13.55
N MET A 60 4.28 28.60 13.29
CA MET A 60 5.16 28.85 12.14
C MET A 60 6.46 28.03 12.23
N PHE A 61 7.07 27.94 13.41
CA PHE A 61 8.25 27.11 13.64
C PHE A 61 7.97 25.65 13.27
N LEU A 62 6.88 25.06 13.77
CA LEU A 62 6.53 23.66 13.49
C LEU A 62 6.15 23.45 12.02
N PHE A 63 5.50 24.43 11.39
CA PHE A 63 5.23 24.42 9.95
C PHE A 63 6.53 24.37 9.15
N CYS A 64 7.49 25.26 9.45
CA CYS A 64 8.79 25.29 8.79
C CYS A 64 9.61 24.02 9.04
N VAL A 65 9.57 23.45 10.25
CA VAL A 65 10.21 22.16 10.56
C VAL A 65 9.61 21.04 9.70
N GLY A 66 8.28 20.98 9.58
CA GLY A 66 7.60 19.99 8.74
C GLY A 66 8.01 20.09 7.26
N ALA A 67 8.03 21.31 6.72
CA ALA A 67 8.46 21.57 5.34
C ALA A 67 9.94 21.22 5.12
N LEU A 68 10.82 21.62 6.05
CA LEU A 68 12.25 21.33 5.98
C LEU A 68 12.52 19.82 5.94
N LEU A 69 11.87 19.05 6.83
CA LEU A 69 12.04 17.61 6.91
C LEU A 69 11.63 16.91 5.61
N LEU A 70 10.53 17.35 5.00
CA LEU A 70 10.07 16.80 3.73
C LEU A 70 11.06 17.14 2.60
N GLN A 71 11.52 18.39 2.53
CA GLN A 71 12.45 18.82 1.49
C GLN A 71 13.80 18.11 1.57
N GLN A 72 14.32 17.89 2.78
CA GLN A 72 15.54 17.09 2.99
C GLN A 72 15.38 15.63 2.54
N LYS A 73 14.17 15.09 2.60
CA LYS A 73 13.88 13.73 2.12
C LYS A 73 13.76 13.69 0.60
N TRP A 74 13.11 14.67 -0.01
CA TRP A 74 13.04 14.83 -1.47
C TRP A 74 14.43 14.95 -2.11
N GLN A 75 15.31 15.80 -1.56
CA GLN A 75 16.68 15.95 -2.09
C GLN A 75 17.54 14.67 -2.04
N ARG A 76 17.22 13.73 -1.14
CA ARG A 76 17.90 12.42 -1.11
C ARG A 76 17.40 11.45 -2.16
N VAL A 77 16.22 11.69 -2.72
CA VAL A 77 15.56 10.80 -3.67
C VAL A 77 15.72 11.33 -5.09
N ASP A 78 15.66 12.65 -5.25
CA ASP A 78 15.88 13.31 -6.51
C ASP A 78 17.33 13.05 -6.97
N TYR A 79 17.46 12.30 -8.05
CA TYR A 79 18.72 11.94 -8.68
C TYR A 79 18.47 11.68 -10.15
N GLU A 80 19.18 12.42 -10.99
CA GLU A 80 19.09 12.27 -12.43
C GLU A 80 19.99 11.11 -12.87
N TRP A 81 19.37 10.00 -13.25
CA TRP A 81 20.09 8.82 -13.73
C TRP A 81 20.56 9.02 -15.18
N SER A 82 21.71 8.44 -15.50
CA SER A 82 22.25 8.46 -16.87
C SER A 82 21.29 7.80 -17.86
N SER A 83 21.12 8.38 -19.05
CA SER A 83 20.31 7.80 -20.13
C SER A 83 20.89 6.50 -20.73
N GLY A 84 22.20 6.27 -20.55
CA GLY A 84 22.91 5.09 -21.03
C GLY A 84 22.94 3.90 -20.05
N LYS A 85 23.58 2.81 -20.49
CA LYS A 85 23.93 1.69 -19.60
C LYS A 85 25.29 1.99 -18.98
N ASN A 86 25.36 1.98 -17.65
CA ASN A 86 26.60 2.18 -16.91
C ASN A 86 26.87 0.98 -16.00
N MET A 87 28.11 0.88 -15.53
CA MET A 87 28.50 -0.11 -14.53
C MET A 87 28.24 0.47 -13.14
N TYR A 88 27.51 -0.26 -12.32
CA TYR A 88 27.16 0.15 -10.96
C TYR A 88 27.68 -0.87 -9.96
N GLN A 89 28.07 -0.38 -8.80
CA GLN A 89 28.39 -1.19 -7.63
C GLN A 89 27.40 -0.88 -6.52
N GLY A 90 26.74 -1.92 -6.01
CA GLY A 90 25.76 -1.77 -4.95
C GLY A 90 25.65 -2.97 -4.01
N VAL A 91 24.93 -2.77 -2.91
CA VAL A 91 24.69 -3.78 -1.88
C VAL A 91 23.21 -4.13 -1.84
N ILE A 92 22.90 -5.41 -1.75
CA ILE A 92 21.54 -5.90 -1.50
C ILE A 92 21.16 -5.55 -0.04
N VAL A 93 20.18 -4.68 0.13
CA VAL A 93 19.76 -4.17 1.46
C VAL A 93 18.63 -4.98 2.07
N ASP A 94 17.83 -5.65 1.26
CA ASP A 94 16.69 -6.46 1.70
C ASP A 94 16.81 -7.90 1.21
N VAL A 95 16.04 -8.82 1.77
CA VAL A 95 16.03 -10.22 1.29
C VAL A 95 15.48 -10.23 -0.15
N PRO A 96 16.18 -10.87 -1.11
CA PRO A 96 15.68 -11.01 -2.48
C PRO A 96 14.31 -11.71 -2.50
N GLN A 97 13.31 -11.07 -3.10
CA GLN A 97 11.97 -11.66 -3.21
C GLN A 97 11.87 -12.45 -4.49
N GLU A 98 11.46 -13.71 -4.39
CA GLU A 98 11.31 -14.57 -5.56
C GLU A 98 10.01 -14.22 -6.31
N LYS A 99 10.14 -13.92 -7.60
CA LYS A 99 9.02 -13.82 -8.55
C LYS A 99 9.14 -14.94 -9.57
N ALA A 100 8.08 -15.15 -10.38
CA ALA A 100 8.03 -16.25 -11.35
C ALA A 100 9.29 -16.35 -12.23
N LYS A 101 9.80 -15.21 -12.74
CA LYS A 101 10.95 -15.15 -13.66
C LYS A 101 12.14 -14.32 -13.17
N THR A 102 11.99 -13.62 -12.06
CA THR A 102 12.97 -12.65 -11.56
C THR A 102 13.09 -12.72 -10.04
N TYR A 103 14.20 -12.23 -9.50
CA TYR A 103 14.35 -11.85 -8.11
C TYR A 103 14.22 -10.33 -7.99
N LEU A 104 13.31 -9.88 -7.14
CA LEU A 104 13.13 -8.47 -6.82
C LEU A 104 14.04 -8.11 -5.63
N CYS A 105 14.98 -7.22 -5.86
CA CYS A 105 15.98 -6.82 -4.89
C CYS A 105 15.95 -5.31 -4.67
N LYS A 106 15.99 -4.87 -3.40
CA LYS A 106 16.26 -3.46 -3.06
C LYS A 106 17.77 -3.27 -2.91
N LEU A 107 18.39 -2.53 -3.83
CA LEU A 107 19.82 -2.26 -3.82
C LEU A 107 20.14 -0.83 -3.39
N ARG A 108 21.23 -0.67 -2.65
CA ARG A 108 21.86 0.64 -2.41
C ARG A 108 23.07 0.77 -3.32
N ILE A 109 23.07 1.77 -4.19
CA ILE A 109 24.17 2.04 -5.11
C ILE A 109 25.22 2.84 -4.37
N ASP A 110 26.39 2.24 -4.18
CA ASP A 110 27.53 2.91 -3.58
C ASP A 110 28.21 3.80 -4.60
N LYS A 111 28.46 3.26 -5.80
CA LYS A 111 29.28 3.90 -6.82
C LYS A 111 28.70 3.66 -8.21
N GLU A 112 28.78 4.69 -9.04
CA GLU A 112 28.59 4.63 -10.48
C GLU A 112 29.96 4.75 -11.15
N MET A 113 30.24 3.81 -12.06
CA MET A 113 31.44 3.80 -12.88
C MET A 113 31.04 4.24 -14.28
N SER A 114 31.38 5.47 -14.63
CA SER A 114 31.18 6.06 -15.96
C SER A 114 32.52 6.29 -16.64
N GLU A 115 32.51 6.60 -17.93
CA GLU A 115 33.70 7.04 -18.69
C GLU A 115 34.37 8.27 -18.07
N ARG A 116 33.61 9.07 -17.31
CA ARG A 116 34.08 10.28 -16.60
C ARG A 116 34.68 10.00 -15.21
N GLY A 117 34.75 8.73 -14.78
CA GLY A 117 35.30 8.33 -13.49
C GLY A 117 34.28 7.69 -12.54
N ILE A 118 34.72 7.45 -11.29
CA ILE A 118 33.92 6.79 -10.25
C ILE A 118 33.21 7.85 -9.42
N VAL A 119 31.88 7.91 -9.50
CA VAL A 119 31.05 8.88 -8.76
C VAL A 119 30.33 8.17 -7.60
N PRO A 120 30.41 8.69 -6.36
CA PRO A 120 29.62 8.17 -5.25
C PRO A 120 28.16 8.60 -5.38
N VAL A 121 27.23 7.65 -5.35
CA VAL A 121 25.79 7.91 -5.57
C VAL A 121 24.99 7.81 -4.27
N ASN A 122 25.19 6.74 -3.50
CA ASN A 122 24.49 6.43 -2.25
C ASN A 122 22.96 6.60 -2.34
N ARG A 123 22.35 6.03 -3.40
CA ARG A 123 20.90 6.05 -3.63
C ARG A 123 20.32 4.63 -3.61
N MET A 124 19.05 4.51 -3.25
CA MET A 124 18.35 3.23 -3.26
C MET A 124 17.61 3.04 -4.58
N ILE A 125 17.73 1.85 -5.17
CA ILE A 125 17.01 1.45 -6.37
C ILE A 125 16.31 0.11 -6.16
N LEU A 126 15.30 -0.13 -6.99
CA LEU A 126 14.59 -1.40 -7.07
C LEU A 126 15.01 -2.14 -8.33
N VAL A 127 15.49 -3.38 -8.18
CA VAL A 127 16.10 -4.12 -9.28
C VAL A 127 15.43 -5.47 -9.46
N TYR A 128 15.12 -5.80 -10.71
CA TYR A 128 14.62 -7.09 -11.13
C TYR A 128 15.76 -7.88 -11.77
N ILE A 129 16.32 -8.84 -11.05
CA ILE A 129 17.39 -9.72 -11.54
C ILE A 129 16.73 -10.95 -12.17
N MET A 130 17.00 -11.24 -13.44
CA MET A 130 16.49 -12.47 -14.06
C MET A 130 17.08 -13.71 -13.40
N LYS A 131 16.26 -14.75 -13.24
CA LYS A 131 16.69 -16.02 -12.66
C LYS A 131 17.78 -16.69 -13.52
N ASP A 132 18.92 -16.96 -12.90
CA ASP A 132 20.02 -17.77 -13.40
C ASP A 132 20.57 -18.67 -12.26
N SER A 133 21.53 -19.57 -12.56
CA SER A 133 22.11 -20.49 -11.58
C SER A 133 22.85 -19.80 -10.41
N LEU A 134 23.31 -18.56 -10.61
CA LEU A 134 24.02 -17.78 -9.59
C LEU A 134 23.05 -16.99 -8.69
N SER A 135 21.91 -16.57 -9.25
CA SER A 135 20.91 -15.74 -8.59
C SER A 135 20.21 -16.46 -7.44
N VAL A 136 20.15 -17.79 -7.49
CA VAL A 136 19.54 -18.65 -6.44
C VAL A 136 20.24 -18.49 -5.09
N ASN A 137 21.52 -18.10 -5.09
CA ASN A 137 22.32 -17.97 -3.87
C ASN A 137 22.46 -16.52 -3.38
N LEU A 138 21.75 -15.56 -3.98
CA LEU A 138 21.81 -14.16 -3.56
C LEU A 138 21.27 -14.00 -2.14
N ARG A 139 22.06 -13.34 -1.30
CA ARG A 139 21.70 -13.07 0.09
C ARG A 139 21.73 -11.59 0.37
N CYS A 140 20.97 -11.22 1.40
CA CYS A 140 21.03 -9.88 1.94
C CYS A 140 22.46 -9.56 2.42
N GLY A 141 23.00 -8.41 2.04
CA GLY A 141 24.39 -8.01 2.35
C GLY A 141 25.41 -8.32 1.27
N ASP A 142 25.03 -9.00 0.19
CA ASP A 142 25.92 -9.24 -0.94
C ASP A 142 26.18 -7.97 -1.75
N HIS A 143 27.45 -7.78 -2.12
CA HIS A 143 27.90 -6.73 -3.02
C HIS A 143 27.86 -7.23 -4.47
N LEU A 144 27.11 -6.51 -5.30
CA LEU A 144 26.93 -6.80 -6.72
C LEU A 144 27.56 -5.69 -7.56
N ASN A 145 28.31 -6.11 -8.57
CA ASN A 145 28.63 -5.26 -9.72
C ASN A 145 27.67 -5.63 -10.84
N PHE A 146 27.07 -4.64 -11.48
CA PHE A 146 26.13 -4.90 -12.56
C PHE A 146 26.12 -3.79 -13.60
N TYR A 147 25.85 -4.17 -14.84
CA TYR A 147 25.80 -3.28 -15.99
C TYR A 147 24.37 -3.18 -16.52
N THR A 148 23.71 -2.06 -16.27
CA THR A 148 22.33 -1.86 -16.73
C THR A 148 22.02 -0.38 -16.90
N ARG A 149 20.85 -0.07 -17.47
CA ARG A 149 20.29 1.27 -17.48
C ARG A 149 19.33 1.38 -16.29
N ILE A 150 19.52 2.40 -15.46
CA ILE A 150 18.58 2.72 -14.38
C ILE A 150 17.62 3.77 -14.92
N SER A 151 16.33 3.48 -14.87
CA SER A 151 15.27 4.41 -15.24
C SER A 151 14.68 5.05 -14.00
N THR A 152 14.42 6.36 -14.04
CA THR A 152 13.53 7.02 -13.10
C THR A 152 12.11 6.44 -13.29
N PRO A 153 11.36 6.16 -12.21
CA PRO A 153 9.97 5.74 -12.35
C PRO A 153 9.16 6.85 -13.05
N GLU A 154 8.65 6.57 -14.25
CA GLU A 154 7.83 7.53 -14.98
C GLU A 154 6.43 7.63 -14.36
N ARG A 155 5.93 8.86 -14.30
CA ARG A 155 4.65 9.18 -13.70
C ARG A 155 3.53 9.02 -14.73
N GLU A 156 3.08 7.79 -14.97
CA GLU A 156 1.84 7.56 -15.71
C GLU A 156 0.64 7.94 -14.81
N VAL A 157 0.21 9.20 -14.85
CA VAL A 157 -0.96 9.66 -14.10
C VAL A 157 -2.21 9.32 -14.88
N ILE A 158 -2.75 8.11 -14.69
CA ILE A 158 -4.12 7.80 -15.08
C ILE A 158 -5.04 8.31 -13.96
N PRO A 159 -5.98 9.26 -14.23
CA PRO A 159 -6.89 9.77 -13.22
C PRO A 159 -7.69 8.63 -12.57
N GLY A 160 -7.55 8.43 -11.27
CA GLY A 160 -8.20 7.36 -10.51
C GLY A 160 -7.35 6.10 -10.29
N GLU A 161 -6.18 5.98 -10.91
CA GLU A 161 -5.23 4.89 -10.66
C GLU A 161 -4.14 5.26 -9.66
N PHE A 162 -3.47 4.23 -9.13
CA PHE A 162 -2.43 4.37 -8.13
C PHE A 162 -1.12 4.91 -8.74
N ASP A 163 -0.67 6.08 -8.28
CA ASP A 163 0.60 6.69 -8.68
C ASP A 163 1.80 5.90 -8.10
N TYR A 164 2.24 4.89 -8.84
CA TYR A 164 3.33 4.00 -8.43
C TYR A 164 4.68 4.72 -8.36
N ALA A 165 4.92 5.70 -9.24
CA ALA A 165 6.14 6.49 -9.22
C ALA A 165 6.25 7.33 -7.95
N ALA A 166 5.19 8.08 -7.60
CA ALA A 166 5.15 8.84 -6.35
C ALA A 166 5.28 7.93 -5.11
N TYR A 167 4.69 6.73 -5.16
CA TYR A 167 4.88 5.74 -4.09
C TYR A 167 6.34 5.31 -3.94
N LEU A 168 7.04 4.98 -5.02
CA LEU A 168 8.45 4.59 -4.98
C LEU A 168 9.35 5.72 -4.45
N PHE A 169 9.14 6.95 -4.91
CA PHE A 169 9.89 8.11 -4.42
C PHE A 169 9.69 8.32 -2.92
N ARG A 170 8.46 8.18 -2.42
CA ARG A 170 8.15 8.26 -0.98
C ARG A 170 8.77 7.10 -0.17
N GLN A 171 9.01 5.94 -0.79
CA GLN A 171 9.78 4.81 -0.24
C GLN A 171 11.30 5.00 -0.32
N GLN A 172 11.73 6.20 -0.73
CA GLN A 172 13.11 6.61 -0.96
C GLN A 172 13.82 5.80 -2.06
N ILE A 173 13.07 5.29 -3.04
CA ILE A 173 13.58 4.58 -4.20
C ILE A 173 13.64 5.59 -5.34
N SER A 174 14.84 5.84 -5.87
CA SER A 174 15.05 6.85 -6.91
C SER A 174 15.06 6.27 -8.32
N GLY A 175 15.14 4.95 -8.47
CA GLY A 175 15.26 4.29 -9.77
C GLY A 175 14.81 2.84 -9.78
N THR A 176 14.40 2.36 -10.94
CA THR A 176 14.13 0.95 -11.24
C THR A 176 15.10 0.44 -12.30
N ALA A 177 15.47 -0.84 -12.24
CA ALA A 177 16.30 -1.46 -13.27
C ALA A 177 15.97 -2.93 -13.45
N VAL A 178 16.21 -3.44 -14.65
CA VAL A 178 16.17 -4.87 -14.96
C VAL A 178 17.58 -5.33 -15.29
N ILE A 179 18.01 -6.43 -14.66
CA ILE A 179 19.32 -7.04 -14.88
C ILE A 179 19.11 -8.38 -15.58
N PHE A 180 19.69 -8.51 -16.76
CA PHE A 180 19.68 -9.76 -17.52
C PHE A 180 20.84 -10.67 -17.07
N PRO A 181 20.74 -12.00 -17.30
CA PRO A 181 21.81 -12.93 -16.97
C PRO A 181 23.11 -12.54 -17.68
N GLY A 182 24.24 -12.67 -16.99
CA GLY A 182 25.58 -12.30 -17.51
C GLY A 182 25.95 -10.82 -17.38
N TYR A 183 25.00 -9.94 -17.03
CA TYR A 183 25.26 -8.51 -16.79
C TYR A 183 25.47 -8.15 -15.32
N TRP A 184 25.69 -9.15 -14.47
CA TRP A 184 25.98 -8.95 -13.06
C TRP A 184 26.98 -9.97 -12.56
N GLN A 185 27.74 -9.59 -11.54
CA GLN A 185 28.72 -10.44 -10.88
C GLN A 185 28.71 -10.18 -9.38
N TRP A 186 28.74 -11.28 -8.61
CA TRP A 186 28.96 -11.22 -7.17
C TRP A 186 30.45 -10.92 -6.90
N THR A 187 30.71 -9.89 -6.10
CA THR A 187 32.09 -9.44 -5.83
C THR A 187 32.80 -10.25 -4.74
N GLY A 188 32.16 -11.28 -4.17
CA GLY A 188 32.74 -12.14 -3.12
C GLY A 188 32.88 -11.48 -1.74
N LYS A 189 32.72 -10.15 -1.64
CA LYS A 189 32.80 -9.40 -0.39
C LYS A 189 31.50 -9.56 0.39
N LYS A 190 31.58 -10.22 1.55
CA LYS A 190 30.53 -10.22 2.56
C LYS A 190 30.74 -9.03 3.48
N SER A 191 29.84 -8.05 3.44
CA SER A 191 29.85 -6.99 4.44
C SER A 191 29.28 -7.51 5.77
N ALA A 192 29.63 -6.85 6.87
CA ALA A 192 28.99 -7.11 8.14
C ALA A 192 27.48 -6.82 7.99
N LEU A 193 26.66 -7.86 8.21
CA LEU A 193 25.21 -7.75 8.10
C LEU A 193 24.73 -6.62 9.00
N THR A 194 24.11 -5.59 8.40
CA THR A 194 23.43 -4.53 9.13
C THR A 194 22.33 -5.15 10.00
N TRP A 195 21.95 -4.52 11.11
CA TRP A 195 20.87 -4.99 11.98
C TRP A 195 19.59 -5.36 11.22
N LYS A 196 19.22 -4.58 10.19
CA LYS A 196 18.08 -4.87 9.29
C LYS A 196 18.26 -6.16 8.46
N GLN A 197 19.48 -6.51 8.10
CA GLN A 197 19.77 -7.71 7.31
C GLN A 197 19.76 -8.96 8.20
N ARG A 198 20.21 -8.83 9.46
CA ARG A 198 20.14 -9.91 10.46
C ARG A 198 18.70 -10.33 10.76
N THR A 199 17.76 -9.38 10.76
CA THR A 199 16.35 -9.67 11.04
C THR A 199 15.70 -10.49 9.92
N GLY A 200 16.08 -10.27 8.65
CA GLY A 200 15.71 -11.13 7.53
C GLY A 200 16.16 -12.58 7.73
N VAL A 201 17.40 -12.79 8.17
CA VAL A 201 17.93 -14.13 8.47
C VAL A 201 17.17 -14.79 9.63
N TRP A 202 16.79 -14.03 10.66
CA TRP A 202 16.01 -14.57 11.79
C TRP A 202 14.58 -14.93 11.39
N ARG A 203 13.96 -14.11 10.53
CA ARG A 203 12.66 -14.42 9.93
C ARG A 203 12.71 -15.72 9.15
N GLU A 204 13.73 -15.91 8.31
CA GLU A 204 13.93 -17.18 7.59
C GLU A 204 14.04 -18.39 8.52
N LYS A 205 14.70 -18.26 9.68
CA LYS A 205 14.74 -19.36 10.66
C LYS A 205 13.36 -19.69 11.23
N ILE A 206 12.51 -18.68 11.46
CA ILE A 206 11.12 -18.87 11.92
C ILE A 206 10.30 -19.56 10.83
N LEU A 207 10.39 -19.09 9.58
CA LEU A 207 9.70 -19.70 8.43
C LEU A 207 10.11 -21.17 8.24
N ASN A 208 11.41 -21.47 8.33
CA ASN A 208 11.91 -22.84 8.26
C ASN A 208 11.41 -23.71 9.43
N SER A 209 11.15 -23.13 10.60
CA SER A 209 10.55 -23.86 11.72
C SER A 209 9.09 -24.23 11.41
N TYR A 210 8.31 -23.30 10.85
CA TYR A 210 6.94 -23.58 10.41
C TYR A 210 6.89 -24.67 9.32
N ARG A 211 7.81 -24.63 8.35
CA ARG A 211 7.94 -25.69 7.33
C ARG A 211 8.24 -27.06 7.96
N LYS A 212 9.14 -27.11 8.95
CA LYS A 212 9.46 -28.34 9.70
C LYS A 212 8.29 -28.87 10.53
N TRP A 213 7.38 -28.00 10.96
CA TRP A 213 6.17 -28.39 11.70
C TRP A 213 5.08 -28.96 10.79
N GLY A 214 5.29 -28.98 9.47
CA GLY A 214 4.36 -29.57 8.49
C GLY A 214 3.33 -28.59 7.93
N PHE A 215 3.48 -27.29 8.15
CA PHE A 215 2.64 -26.29 7.47
C PHE A 215 3.04 -26.19 5.99
N SER A 216 2.05 -26.28 5.10
CA SER A 216 2.21 -26.17 3.64
C SER A 216 1.03 -25.42 3.03
N GLY A 217 1.19 -24.88 1.81
CA GLY A 217 0.11 -24.23 1.07
C GLY A 217 -0.41 -22.95 1.73
N ASP A 218 -1.73 -22.76 1.65
CA ASP A 218 -2.41 -21.54 2.11
C ASP A 218 -2.31 -21.33 3.63
N GLU A 219 -2.31 -22.41 4.42
CA GLU A 219 -2.15 -22.31 5.88
C GLU A 219 -0.77 -21.78 6.26
N PHE A 220 0.29 -22.21 5.56
CA PHE A 220 1.64 -21.68 5.75
C PHE A 220 1.73 -20.20 5.33
N ALA A 221 1.14 -19.86 4.19
CA ALA A 221 1.12 -18.48 3.69
C ALA A 221 0.41 -17.53 4.67
N VAL A 222 -0.75 -17.94 5.19
CA VAL A 222 -1.52 -17.14 6.15
C VAL A 222 -0.82 -17.08 7.51
N LEU A 223 -0.30 -18.20 8.03
CA LEU A 223 0.44 -18.21 9.30
C LEU A 223 1.68 -17.30 9.25
N SER A 224 2.45 -17.38 8.17
CA SER A 224 3.66 -16.59 7.99
C SER A 224 3.36 -15.09 7.83
N ALA A 225 2.26 -14.75 7.14
CA ALA A 225 1.76 -13.38 7.02
C ALA A 225 1.29 -12.80 8.36
N LEU A 226 0.49 -13.55 9.12
CA LEU A 226 -0.10 -13.10 10.39
C LEU A 226 0.91 -13.00 11.54
N THR A 227 1.96 -13.83 11.54
CA THR A 227 2.91 -13.88 12.66
C THR A 227 4.18 -13.06 12.39
N VAL A 228 4.76 -13.17 11.19
CA VAL A 228 6.05 -12.54 10.87
C VAL A 228 5.96 -11.52 9.72
N GLY A 229 4.77 -11.34 9.14
CA GLY A 229 4.54 -10.37 8.07
C GLY A 229 5.09 -10.80 6.71
N TYR A 230 5.36 -12.09 6.54
CA TYR A 230 5.87 -12.64 5.29
C TYR A 230 4.71 -12.90 4.33
N LYS A 231 4.63 -12.13 3.25
CA LYS A 231 3.49 -12.11 2.32
C LYS A 231 3.79 -12.77 0.98
N GLU A 232 5.01 -13.22 0.76
CA GLU A 232 5.50 -13.64 -0.56
C GLU A 232 4.90 -14.97 -1.02
N GLU A 233 4.43 -15.79 -0.08
CA GLU A 233 3.76 -17.08 -0.34
C GLU A 233 2.24 -16.94 -0.48
N LEU A 234 1.67 -15.75 -0.30
CA LEU A 234 0.24 -15.52 -0.51
C LEU A 234 -0.05 -15.55 -2.01
N SER A 235 -0.86 -16.52 -2.45
CA SER A 235 -1.40 -16.55 -3.81
C SER A 235 -2.29 -15.32 -4.06
N GLU A 236 -2.38 -14.89 -5.32
CA GLU A 236 -3.26 -13.76 -5.67
C GLU A 236 -4.73 -14.10 -5.39
N ASP A 237 -5.15 -15.35 -5.62
CA ASP A 237 -6.51 -15.82 -5.32
C ASP A 237 -6.84 -15.72 -3.82
N LEU A 238 -5.90 -16.12 -2.95
CA LEU A 238 -6.08 -16.00 -1.49
C LEU A 238 -6.13 -14.52 -1.08
N ARG A 239 -5.30 -13.68 -1.69
CA ARG A 239 -5.30 -12.23 -1.43
C ARG A 239 -6.62 -11.59 -1.85
N GLU A 240 -7.16 -11.97 -3.01
CA GLU A 240 -8.46 -11.52 -3.51
C GLU A 240 -9.58 -11.96 -2.58
N THR A 241 -9.59 -13.22 -2.14
CA THR A 241 -10.58 -13.75 -1.19
C THR A 241 -10.66 -12.90 0.08
N TYR A 242 -9.51 -12.58 0.68
CA TYR A 242 -9.45 -11.74 1.88
C TYR A 242 -9.79 -10.27 1.59
N GLN A 243 -9.50 -9.77 0.39
CA GLN A 243 -9.86 -8.43 -0.04
C GLN A 243 -11.38 -8.28 -0.20
N VAL A 244 -12.02 -9.25 -0.86
CA VAL A 244 -13.47 -9.32 -1.06
C VAL A 244 -14.20 -9.48 0.28
N ALA A 245 -13.69 -10.33 1.17
CA ALA A 245 -14.24 -10.47 2.54
C ALA A 245 -14.10 -9.18 3.39
N GLY A 246 -13.32 -8.19 2.95
CA GLY A 246 -13.09 -6.94 3.68
C GLY A 246 -12.02 -7.01 4.76
N VAL A 247 -11.19 -8.05 4.74
CA VAL A 247 -10.24 -8.37 5.81
C VAL A 247 -8.79 -8.42 5.31
N SER A 248 -8.50 -7.86 4.13
CA SER A 248 -7.14 -7.74 3.59
C SER A 248 -6.16 -7.01 4.52
N HIS A 249 -6.68 -6.13 5.38
CA HIS A 249 -5.91 -5.42 6.39
C HIS A 249 -5.33 -6.33 7.48
N ILE A 250 -5.81 -7.58 7.61
CA ILE A 250 -5.31 -8.57 8.56
C ILE A 250 -4.15 -9.38 7.99
N LEU A 251 -4.14 -9.66 6.67
CA LEU A 251 -2.98 -10.26 5.98
C LEU A 251 -1.75 -9.34 6.01
N ALA A 252 -1.96 -8.04 6.22
CA ALA A 252 -0.89 -7.14 6.65
C ALA A 252 -0.83 -7.15 8.18
N LEU A 253 0.36 -7.33 8.76
CA LEU A 253 0.55 -7.16 10.20
C LEU A 253 -0.03 -5.82 10.66
N SER A 254 -1.17 -5.93 11.34
CA SER A 254 -2.03 -4.81 11.73
C SER A 254 -1.78 -4.42 13.17
N GLY A 255 -2.34 -3.27 13.58
CA GLY A 255 -2.26 -2.84 14.98
C GLY A 255 -2.90 -3.81 15.96
N MET A 256 -3.88 -4.60 15.51
CA MET A 256 -4.50 -5.64 16.33
C MET A 256 -3.49 -6.72 16.73
N HIS A 257 -2.68 -7.23 15.79
CA HIS A 257 -1.68 -8.25 16.08
C HIS A 257 -0.70 -7.81 17.16
N ILE A 258 -0.22 -6.57 17.07
CA ILE A 258 0.70 -5.98 18.05
C ILE A 258 -0.02 -5.74 19.39
N ALA A 259 -1.28 -5.31 19.37
CA ALA A 259 -2.07 -5.12 20.59
C ALA A 259 -2.35 -6.46 21.30
N VAL A 260 -2.59 -7.54 20.55
CA VAL A 260 -2.73 -8.91 21.08
C VAL A 260 -1.43 -9.34 21.75
N LEU A 261 -0.31 -9.21 21.06
CA LEU A 261 1.02 -9.54 21.61
C LEU A 261 1.33 -8.71 22.85
N TRP A 262 1.06 -7.41 22.81
CA TRP A 262 1.20 -6.51 23.95
C TRP A 262 0.33 -6.93 25.15
N GLY A 263 -0.92 -7.34 24.90
CA GLY A 263 -1.83 -7.85 25.92
C GLY A 263 -1.30 -9.12 26.58
N LEU A 264 -0.76 -10.06 25.78
CA LEU A 264 -0.11 -11.27 26.27
C LEU A 264 1.09 -10.95 27.17
N LEU A 265 1.97 -10.04 26.72
CA LEU A 265 3.12 -9.60 27.50
C LEU A 265 2.69 -8.93 28.82
N CYS A 266 1.64 -8.11 28.78
CA CYS A 266 1.07 -7.50 29.98
C CYS A 266 0.53 -8.55 30.96
N TRP A 267 -0.07 -9.62 30.45
CA TRP A 267 -0.63 -10.71 31.25
C TRP A 267 0.48 -11.58 31.88
N ILE A 268 1.47 -12.00 31.10
CA ILE A 268 2.62 -12.78 31.58
C ILE A 268 3.40 -11.99 32.65
N LEU A 269 3.62 -10.69 32.41
CA LEU A 269 4.36 -9.81 33.33
C LEU A 269 3.47 -9.16 34.39
N ARG A 270 2.23 -9.61 34.59
CA ARG A 270 1.32 -9.12 35.64
C ARG A 270 1.92 -9.20 37.06
N PRO A 271 2.73 -10.20 37.45
CA PRO A 271 3.35 -10.22 38.78
C PRO A 271 4.24 -8.99 39.07
N LEU A 272 4.74 -8.30 38.04
CA LEU A 272 5.55 -7.09 38.18
C LEU A 272 4.70 -5.82 38.45
N ASP A 273 3.38 -5.90 38.56
CA ASP A 273 2.55 -4.73 38.87
C ASP A 273 2.55 -4.35 40.37
N ARG A 274 3.28 -5.09 41.22
CA ARG A 274 3.22 -4.95 42.69
C ARG A 274 3.85 -3.66 43.26
N SER A 275 4.83 -3.06 42.59
CA SER A 275 5.50 -1.84 43.07
C SER A 275 5.69 -0.81 41.97
N CYS A 276 5.92 0.45 42.34
CA CYS A 276 6.17 1.52 41.37
C CYS A 276 7.40 1.24 40.49
N LEU A 277 8.49 0.77 41.11
CA LEU A 277 9.71 0.39 40.39
C LEU A 277 9.45 -0.76 39.41
N LEU A 278 8.78 -1.83 39.86
CA LEU A 278 8.52 -3.00 39.01
C LEU A 278 7.57 -2.67 37.84
N ARG A 279 6.67 -1.68 37.98
CA ARG A 279 5.86 -1.17 36.85
C ARG A 279 6.73 -0.54 35.75
N TRP A 280 7.76 0.22 36.12
CA TRP A 280 8.71 0.78 35.15
C TRP A 280 9.61 -0.29 34.53
N VAL A 281 10.04 -1.28 35.31
CA VAL A 281 10.78 -2.45 34.78
C VAL A 281 9.93 -3.22 33.77
N LYS A 282 8.67 -3.51 34.10
CA LYS A 282 7.69 -4.11 33.18
C LYS A 282 7.53 -3.28 31.91
N CYS A 283 7.41 -1.95 32.03
CA CYS A 283 7.35 -1.05 30.89
C CYS A 283 8.59 -1.20 29.99
N GLY A 284 9.80 -1.19 30.58
CA GLY A 284 11.05 -1.37 29.84
C GLY A 284 11.11 -2.70 29.09
N ILE A 285 10.74 -3.80 29.76
CA ILE A 285 10.71 -5.15 29.15
C ILE A 285 9.73 -5.20 27.98
N ILE A 286 8.49 -4.72 28.16
CA ILE A 286 7.47 -4.74 27.12
C ILE A 286 7.91 -3.91 25.90
N VAL A 287 8.41 -2.70 26.13
CA VAL A 287 8.88 -1.81 25.05
C VAL A 287 10.04 -2.47 24.29
N LEU A 288 11.00 -3.05 25.01
CA LEU A 288 12.14 -3.75 24.40
C LEU A 288 11.68 -4.94 23.53
N LEU A 289 10.78 -5.78 24.04
CA LEU A 289 10.26 -6.94 23.31
C LEU A 289 9.45 -6.52 22.06
N LEU A 290 8.59 -5.49 22.17
CA LEU A 290 7.82 -5.00 21.04
C LEU A 290 8.71 -4.39 19.95
N TRP A 291 9.74 -3.62 20.32
CA TRP A 291 10.70 -3.09 19.35
C TRP A 291 11.53 -4.20 18.73
N THR A 292 11.97 -5.19 19.50
CA THR A 292 12.69 -6.37 18.98
C THR A 292 11.83 -7.10 17.95
N PHE A 293 10.54 -7.29 18.22
CA PHE A 293 9.58 -7.83 17.26
C PHE A 293 9.44 -6.93 16.02
N ALA A 294 9.32 -5.61 16.19
CA ALA A 294 9.24 -4.67 15.07
C ALA A 294 10.46 -4.76 14.14
N PHE A 295 11.66 -4.87 14.72
CA PHE A 295 12.90 -5.07 13.97
C PHE A 295 12.89 -6.42 13.24
N LEU A 296 12.46 -7.49 13.91
CA LEU A 296 12.34 -8.83 13.33
C LEU A 296 11.44 -8.85 12.09
N VAL A 297 10.31 -8.15 12.15
CA VAL A 297 9.36 -7.98 11.03
C VAL A 297 9.84 -6.97 9.97
N GLY A 298 10.96 -6.27 10.20
CA GLY A 298 11.56 -5.37 9.22
C GLY A 298 10.95 -3.97 9.21
N LEU A 299 10.36 -3.55 10.33
CA LEU A 299 9.84 -2.20 10.58
C LEU A 299 8.84 -1.69 9.52
N PRO A 300 7.82 -2.47 9.12
CA PRO A 300 6.80 -1.94 8.24
C PRO A 300 6.06 -0.79 8.95
N PRO A 301 5.64 0.27 8.22
CA PRO A 301 5.00 1.45 8.83
C PRO A 301 3.80 1.11 9.73
N SER A 302 3.02 0.07 9.40
CA SER A 302 1.89 -0.38 10.22
C SER A 302 2.31 -0.90 11.59
N VAL A 303 3.42 -1.65 11.67
CA VAL A 303 3.94 -2.19 12.93
C VAL A 303 4.59 -1.10 13.76
N ILE A 304 5.35 -0.18 13.14
CA ILE A 304 5.93 0.98 13.86
C ILE A 304 4.81 1.77 14.55
N ARG A 305 3.73 2.08 13.84
CA ARG A 305 2.58 2.79 14.43
C ARG A 305 2.05 2.06 15.66
N ALA A 306 1.78 0.78 15.52
CA ALA A 306 1.18 -0.01 16.59
C ALA A 306 2.11 -0.17 17.81
N VAL A 307 3.41 -0.37 17.57
CA VAL A 307 4.42 -0.45 18.64
C VAL A 307 4.58 0.88 19.36
N VAL A 308 4.61 2.01 18.63
CA VAL A 308 4.63 3.35 19.23
C VAL A 308 3.37 3.58 20.07
N MET A 309 2.18 3.19 19.60
CA MET A 309 0.95 3.33 20.36
C MET A 309 0.94 2.43 21.62
N CYS A 310 1.40 1.18 21.53
CA CYS A 310 1.53 0.29 22.69
C CYS A 310 2.60 0.78 23.67
N MET A 311 3.70 1.36 23.19
CA MET A 311 4.72 2.01 24.00
C MET A 311 4.15 3.19 24.79
N LEU A 312 3.42 4.10 24.12
CA LEU A 312 2.80 5.22 24.82
C LEU A 312 1.75 4.75 25.84
N MET A 313 0.96 3.73 25.50
CA MET A 313 -0.02 3.14 26.42
C MET A 313 0.66 2.47 27.64
N THR A 314 1.80 1.80 27.46
CA THR A 314 2.54 1.20 28.59
C THR A 314 3.15 2.24 29.50
N VAL A 315 3.73 3.30 28.92
CA VAL A 315 4.27 4.43 29.68
C VAL A 315 3.16 5.13 30.46
N ALA A 316 2.00 5.38 29.83
CA ALA A 316 0.83 5.95 30.51
C ALA A 316 0.38 5.09 31.69
N ARG A 317 0.29 3.76 31.51
CA ARG A 317 -0.07 2.81 32.57
C ARG A 317 0.96 2.77 33.71
N ALA A 318 2.25 2.88 33.38
CA ALA A 318 3.31 2.98 34.39
C ALA A 318 3.20 4.29 35.21
N ALA A 319 2.87 5.40 34.54
CA ALA A 319 2.62 6.69 35.16
C ALA A 319 1.29 6.77 35.96
N GLY A 320 0.39 5.79 35.79
CA GLY A 320 -0.90 5.71 36.51
C GLY A 320 -2.12 6.12 35.68
N GLU A 321 -1.94 6.59 34.45
CA GLU A 321 -3.04 6.86 33.53
C GLU A 321 -3.54 5.57 32.87
N ARG A 322 -4.88 5.43 32.77
CA ARG A 322 -5.52 4.17 32.32
C ARG A 322 -6.13 4.23 30.91
N THR A 323 -6.23 5.41 30.30
CA THR A 323 -7.02 5.60 29.06
C THR A 323 -6.18 6.18 27.93
N LEU A 324 -6.41 5.67 26.71
CA LEU A 324 -5.87 6.26 25.49
C LEU A 324 -6.59 7.59 25.23
N SER A 325 -5.86 8.70 25.27
CA SER A 325 -6.39 10.02 24.98
C SER A 325 -6.06 10.45 23.55
N LEU A 326 -6.81 11.43 23.01
CA LEU A 326 -6.47 12.09 21.74
C LEU A 326 -5.07 12.70 21.76
N ASN A 327 -4.61 13.13 22.93
CA ASN A 327 -3.24 13.61 23.10
C ASN A 327 -2.22 12.49 22.85
N THR A 328 -2.51 11.26 23.28
CA THR A 328 -1.64 10.09 23.04
C THR A 328 -1.56 9.79 21.54
N LEU A 329 -2.69 9.84 20.83
CA LEU A 329 -2.73 9.71 19.37
C LEU A 329 -1.94 10.83 18.67
N ALA A 330 -2.12 12.08 19.10
CA ALA A 330 -1.41 13.22 18.54
C ALA A 330 0.11 13.16 18.78
N ILE A 331 0.55 12.67 19.94
CA ILE A 331 1.96 12.42 20.27
C ILE A 331 2.54 11.38 19.32
N ALA A 332 1.84 10.27 19.11
CA ALA A 332 2.27 9.23 18.19
C ALA A 332 2.45 9.78 16.76
N ALA A 333 1.45 10.50 16.25
CA ALA A 333 1.52 11.14 14.93
C ALA A 333 2.69 12.14 14.85
N PHE A 334 2.86 12.98 15.86
CA PHE A 334 3.92 13.99 15.91
C PHE A 334 5.32 13.38 15.77
N PHE A 335 5.64 12.38 16.61
CA PHE A 335 6.97 11.75 16.57
C PHE A 335 7.21 10.93 15.30
N MET A 336 6.17 10.27 14.78
CA MET A 336 6.31 9.51 13.52
C MET A 336 6.53 10.43 12.32
N LEU A 337 5.84 11.56 12.24
CA LEU A 337 6.04 12.54 11.18
C LEU A 337 7.38 13.28 11.31
N LEU A 338 7.88 13.48 12.53
CA LEU A 338 9.22 14.01 12.77
C LEU A 338 10.31 13.06 12.26
N TYR A 339 10.11 11.74 12.42
CA TYR A 339 11.05 10.73 11.92
C TYR A 339 11.00 10.58 10.39
N ASN A 340 9.79 10.48 9.82
CA ASN A 340 9.61 10.40 8.38
C ASN A 340 8.32 11.13 7.93
N PRO A 341 8.43 12.31 7.30
CA PRO A 341 7.27 13.10 6.89
C PRO A 341 6.46 12.43 5.77
N PHE A 342 7.05 11.53 4.98
CA PHE A 342 6.33 10.78 3.95
C PHE A 342 5.23 9.87 4.50
N TYR A 343 5.27 9.54 5.80
CA TYR A 343 4.19 8.77 6.43
C TYR A 343 2.84 9.48 6.36
N LEU A 344 2.78 10.81 6.25
CA LEU A 344 1.51 11.53 6.10
C LEU A 344 0.71 11.08 4.86
N PHE A 345 1.42 10.70 3.79
CA PHE A 345 0.83 10.31 2.52
C PHE A 345 0.66 8.79 2.37
N ASP A 346 1.19 8.02 3.31
CA ASP A 346 1.03 6.56 3.34
C ASP A 346 -0.43 6.20 3.64
N THR A 347 -1.05 5.42 2.74
CA THR A 347 -2.45 5.00 2.90
C THR A 347 -2.67 4.22 4.19
N GLY A 348 -1.71 3.37 4.59
CA GLY A 348 -1.79 2.67 5.86
C GLY A 348 -1.82 3.64 7.04
N PHE A 349 -0.99 4.69 7.03
CA PHE A 349 -0.94 5.68 8.11
C PHE A 349 -2.26 6.40 8.25
N GLN A 350 -2.79 6.91 7.14
CA GLN A 350 -4.06 7.59 7.10
C GLN A 350 -5.19 6.71 7.64
N LEU A 351 -5.34 5.49 7.10
CA LEU A 351 -6.40 4.57 7.52
C LEU A 351 -6.27 4.15 8.99
N SER A 352 -5.05 3.90 9.48
CA SER A 352 -4.82 3.47 10.86
C SER A 352 -5.12 4.58 11.88
N PHE A 353 -4.67 5.80 11.63
CA PHE A 353 -4.92 6.92 12.53
C PHE A 353 -6.38 7.34 12.52
N LEU A 354 -7.00 7.32 11.33
CA LEU A 354 -8.42 7.58 11.14
C LEU A 354 -9.28 6.52 11.83
N ALA A 355 -8.92 5.23 11.74
CA ALA A 355 -9.63 4.16 12.44
C ALA A 355 -9.58 4.37 13.95
N VAL A 356 -8.41 4.65 14.54
CA VAL A 356 -8.30 4.86 15.99
C VAL A 356 -9.00 6.16 16.43
N PHE A 357 -8.88 7.23 15.65
CA PHE A 357 -9.61 8.47 15.88
C PHE A 357 -11.12 8.20 15.90
N SER A 358 -11.64 7.52 14.89
CA SER A 358 -13.07 7.18 14.80
C SER A 358 -13.50 6.20 15.89
N ILE A 359 -12.67 5.24 16.30
CA ILE A 359 -12.95 4.42 17.49
C ILE A 359 -13.08 5.30 18.73
N LEU A 360 -12.17 6.25 18.97
CA LEU A 360 -12.26 7.11 20.16
C LEU A 360 -13.53 7.98 20.22
N PHE A 361 -14.04 8.45 19.08
CA PHE A 361 -15.21 9.33 19.01
C PHE A 361 -16.54 8.61 18.76
N ILE A 362 -16.56 7.62 17.87
CA ILE A 362 -17.79 6.99 17.36
C ILE A 362 -18.18 5.77 18.21
N TYR A 363 -17.22 4.96 18.67
CA TYR A 363 -17.49 3.79 19.51
C TYR A 363 -18.38 4.11 20.73
N PRO A 364 -18.11 5.14 21.56
CA PRO A 364 -18.94 5.41 22.73
C PRO A 364 -20.38 5.79 22.37
N VAL A 365 -20.60 6.36 21.17
CA VAL A 365 -21.94 6.69 20.66
C VAL A 365 -22.67 5.43 20.24
N ILE A 366 -22.06 4.60 19.38
CA ILE A 366 -22.65 3.35 18.89
C ILE A 366 -22.93 2.39 20.05
N PHE A 367 -21.97 2.22 20.96
CA PHE A 367 -22.12 1.30 22.07
C PHE A 367 -23.29 1.69 23.00
N ARG A 368 -23.60 2.99 23.11
CA ARG A 368 -24.72 3.50 23.91
C ARG A 368 -26.08 3.26 23.25
N CYS A 369 -26.15 3.11 21.93
CA CYS A 369 -27.40 2.86 21.19
C CYS A 369 -28.09 1.56 21.61
N TRP A 370 -27.31 0.53 21.99
CA TRP A 370 -27.85 -0.74 22.48
C TRP A 370 -27.24 -1.10 23.84
N ARG A 371 -28.02 -1.00 24.92
CA ARG A 371 -27.60 -1.44 26.26
C ARG A 371 -27.91 -2.92 26.46
N VAL A 372 -26.93 -3.79 26.19
CA VAL A 372 -27.01 -5.21 26.54
C VAL A 372 -26.64 -5.42 28.00
N HIS A 373 -27.49 -6.14 28.75
CA HIS A 373 -27.24 -6.48 30.15
C HIS A 373 -26.35 -7.73 30.31
N HIS A 374 -26.51 -8.74 29.46
CA HIS A 374 -25.74 -9.99 29.53
C HIS A 374 -24.29 -9.85 29.01
N PRO A 375 -23.31 -10.57 29.59
CA PRO A 375 -21.88 -10.41 29.27
C PRO A 375 -21.52 -10.86 27.86
N VAL A 376 -22.10 -11.97 27.37
CA VAL A 376 -21.79 -12.52 26.05
C VAL A 376 -22.29 -11.62 24.91
N PRO A 377 -23.59 -11.22 24.85
CA PRO A 377 -24.03 -10.34 23.78
C PRO A 377 -23.47 -8.92 23.94
N ARG A 378 -23.05 -8.50 25.15
CA ARG A 378 -22.31 -7.26 25.36
C ARG A 378 -20.92 -7.30 24.74
N TYR A 379 -20.23 -8.44 24.84
CA TYR A 379 -18.93 -8.64 24.21
C TYR A 379 -19.06 -8.64 22.67
N ILE A 380 -20.03 -9.38 22.13
CA ILE A 380 -20.32 -9.41 20.69
C ILE A 380 -20.67 -8.00 20.19
N TRP A 381 -21.55 -7.29 20.89
CA TRP A 381 -21.88 -5.90 20.57
C TRP A 381 -20.67 -4.98 20.65
N GLY A 382 -19.75 -5.21 21.58
CA GLY A 382 -18.47 -4.51 21.66
C GLY A 382 -17.63 -4.67 20.39
N ILE A 383 -17.47 -5.90 19.89
CA ILE A 383 -16.74 -6.20 18.64
C ILE A 383 -17.41 -5.52 17.45
N VAL A 384 -18.74 -5.63 17.36
CA VAL A 384 -19.55 -4.99 16.30
C VAL A 384 -19.41 -3.47 16.35
N ALA A 385 -19.55 -2.86 17.52
CA ALA A 385 -19.46 -1.41 17.69
C ALA A 385 -18.07 -0.87 17.36
N VAL A 386 -17.00 -1.57 17.73
CA VAL A 386 -15.62 -1.18 17.36
C VAL A 386 -15.42 -1.29 15.85
N SER A 387 -15.89 -2.38 15.23
CA SER A 387 -15.77 -2.59 13.79
C SER A 387 -16.55 -1.54 12.99
N LEU A 388 -17.77 -1.21 13.43
CA LEU A 388 -18.58 -0.14 12.84
C LEU A 388 -17.92 1.23 13.01
N ALA A 389 -17.42 1.55 14.20
CA ALA A 389 -16.76 2.83 14.46
C ALA A 389 -15.51 3.02 13.57
N ALA A 390 -14.68 1.99 13.45
CA ALA A 390 -13.52 2.01 12.57
C ALA A 390 -13.94 2.18 11.11
N GLN A 391 -14.89 1.37 10.63
CA GLN A 391 -15.31 1.36 9.23
C GLN A 391 -16.00 2.65 8.82
N LEU A 392 -16.86 3.24 9.65
CA LEU A 392 -17.48 4.54 9.37
C LEU A 392 -16.44 5.66 9.22
N GLY A 393 -15.35 5.58 9.98
CA GLY A 393 -14.22 6.48 9.84
C GLY A 393 -13.46 6.30 8.53
N THR A 394 -13.09 5.07 8.21
CA THR A 394 -12.19 4.75 7.11
C THR A 394 -12.87 4.60 5.76
N ALA A 395 -14.17 4.29 5.71
CA ALA A 395 -14.91 3.98 4.49
C ALA A 395 -14.79 5.05 3.40
N PRO A 396 -14.97 6.37 3.67
CA PRO A 396 -14.87 7.38 2.61
C PRO A 396 -13.49 7.40 1.94
N VAL A 397 -12.41 7.22 2.72
CA VAL A 397 -11.03 7.18 2.20
C VAL A 397 -10.73 5.86 1.49
N VAL A 398 -11.25 4.74 1.99
CA VAL A 398 -11.10 3.42 1.32
C VAL A 398 -11.76 3.46 -0.05
N ILE A 399 -13.01 3.95 -0.13
CA ILE A 399 -13.73 4.07 -1.40
C ILE A 399 -13.01 5.04 -2.34
N TYR A 400 -12.54 6.18 -1.84
CA TYR A 400 -11.79 7.14 -2.65
C TYR A 400 -10.49 6.57 -3.25
N LYS A 401 -9.74 5.80 -2.46
CA LYS A 401 -8.41 5.32 -2.85
C LYS A 401 -8.42 4.00 -3.62
N PHE A 402 -9.39 3.15 -3.33
CA PHE A 402 -9.42 1.79 -3.87
C PHE A 402 -10.65 1.51 -4.73
N ALA A 403 -11.57 2.47 -4.86
CA ALA A 403 -12.81 2.34 -5.64
C ALA A 403 -13.72 1.16 -5.24
N TYR A 404 -13.52 0.56 -4.06
CA TYR A 404 -14.33 -0.56 -3.57
C TYR A 404 -14.74 -0.37 -2.11
N PHE A 405 -15.89 -0.94 -1.73
CA PHE A 405 -16.33 -1.05 -0.34
C PHE A 405 -16.69 -2.50 0.00
N PRO A 406 -16.01 -3.12 1.00
CA PRO A 406 -16.36 -4.46 1.41
C PRO A 406 -17.60 -4.43 2.29
N VAL A 407 -18.73 -4.97 1.80
CA VAL A 407 -20.00 -4.98 2.55
C VAL A 407 -19.97 -6.03 3.66
N CYS A 408 -19.31 -7.16 3.41
CA CYS A 408 -19.20 -8.29 4.35
C CYS A 408 -18.16 -8.08 5.47
N PHE A 409 -17.65 -6.86 5.67
CA PHE A 409 -16.63 -6.58 6.70
C PHE A 409 -17.08 -6.96 8.11
N LEU A 410 -18.37 -6.86 8.43
CA LEU A 410 -18.89 -7.11 9.77
C LEU A 410 -18.88 -8.60 10.16
N PRO A 411 -19.54 -9.52 9.42
CA PRO A 411 -19.47 -10.95 9.72
C PRO A 411 -18.04 -11.47 9.63
N ALA A 412 -17.25 -10.97 8.67
CA ALA A 412 -15.85 -11.37 8.52
C ALA A 412 -15.03 -10.98 9.76
N ASN A 413 -15.08 -9.72 10.21
CA ASN A 413 -14.32 -9.28 11.39
C ASN A 413 -14.77 -9.98 12.69
N LEU A 414 -16.05 -10.38 12.80
CA LEU A 414 -16.54 -11.14 13.95
C LEU A 414 -15.90 -12.52 14.06
N ILE A 415 -15.62 -13.17 12.91
CA ILE A 415 -14.97 -14.48 12.85
C ILE A 415 -13.44 -14.33 12.94
N VAL A 416 -12.84 -13.42 12.17
CA VAL A 416 -11.39 -13.32 12.06
C VAL A 416 -10.75 -12.82 13.36
N ALA A 417 -11.34 -11.82 14.02
CA ALA A 417 -10.75 -11.26 15.23
C ALA A 417 -10.43 -12.33 16.29
N PRO A 418 -11.37 -13.18 16.76
CA PRO A 418 -11.08 -14.23 17.73
C PRO A 418 -10.11 -15.30 17.20
N LEU A 419 -10.20 -15.68 15.93
CA LEU A 419 -9.28 -16.68 15.36
C LEU A 419 -7.84 -16.18 15.31
N VAL A 420 -7.62 -14.90 14.98
CA VAL A 420 -6.27 -14.28 14.99
C VAL A 420 -5.69 -14.26 16.41
N PHE A 421 -6.49 -14.02 17.45
CA PHE A 421 -6.03 -14.16 18.84
C PHE A 421 -5.50 -15.57 19.11
N VAL A 422 -6.25 -16.60 18.72
CA VAL A 422 -5.85 -18.00 18.91
C VAL A 422 -4.61 -18.34 18.09
N ILE A 423 -4.50 -17.86 16.85
CA ILE A 423 -3.34 -18.09 15.97
C ILE A 423 -2.06 -17.48 16.58
N ILE A 424 -2.12 -16.23 17.03
CA ILE A 424 -0.96 -15.56 17.62
C ILE A 424 -0.54 -16.28 18.90
N TYR A 425 -1.46 -16.56 19.83
CA TYR A 425 -1.13 -17.25 21.08
C TYR A 425 -0.66 -18.69 20.84
N GLY A 426 -1.31 -19.39 19.92
CA GLY A 426 -0.93 -20.73 19.48
C GLY A 426 0.48 -20.76 18.89
N SER A 427 0.83 -19.81 18.03
CA SER A 427 2.17 -19.72 17.45
C SER A 427 3.27 -19.50 18.51
N VAL A 428 3.04 -18.61 19.47
CA VAL A 428 3.96 -18.37 20.59
C VAL A 428 4.07 -19.63 21.46
N ALA A 429 2.94 -20.28 21.75
CA ALA A 429 2.90 -21.53 22.51
C ALA A 429 3.67 -22.66 21.80
N SER A 430 3.55 -22.79 20.46
CA SER A 430 4.31 -23.78 19.68
C SER A 430 5.82 -23.59 19.84
N PHE A 431 6.33 -22.35 19.81
CA PHE A 431 7.75 -22.10 20.05
C PHE A 431 8.20 -22.46 21.47
N VAL A 432 7.40 -22.11 22.49
CA VAL A 432 7.71 -22.43 23.89
C VAL A 432 7.67 -23.94 24.15
N LEU A 433 6.74 -24.65 23.50
CA LEU A 433 6.52 -26.08 23.69
C LEU A 433 7.33 -26.96 22.73
N SER A 434 8.12 -26.37 21.83
CA SER A 434 8.98 -27.11 20.90
C SER A 434 9.88 -28.18 21.55
N PRO A 435 10.37 -28.05 22.80
CA PRO A 435 11.12 -29.13 23.47
C PRO A 435 10.26 -30.34 23.86
N PHE A 436 8.94 -30.17 24.01
CA PHE A 436 8.00 -31.20 24.47
C PHE A 436 7.23 -31.80 23.28
N THR A 437 7.79 -32.83 22.66
CA THR A 437 7.34 -33.37 21.36
C THR A 437 5.85 -33.69 21.29
N VAL A 438 5.28 -34.36 22.29
CA VAL A 438 3.86 -34.78 22.27
C VAL A 438 2.92 -33.57 22.33
N LEU A 439 3.15 -32.65 23.27
CA LEU A 439 2.31 -31.48 23.44
C LEU A 439 2.44 -30.52 22.24
N HIS A 440 3.65 -30.39 21.70
CA HIS A 440 3.92 -29.62 20.49
C HIS A 440 3.10 -30.10 19.29
N ILE A 441 3.01 -31.42 19.06
CA ILE A 441 2.22 -31.98 17.95
C ILE A 441 0.73 -31.60 18.07
N TRP A 442 0.15 -31.69 19.26
CA TRP A 442 -1.26 -31.32 19.47
C TRP A 442 -1.52 -29.84 19.25
N VAL A 443 -0.62 -28.97 19.72
CA VAL A 443 -0.73 -27.52 19.51
C VAL A 443 -0.59 -27.17 18.03
N VAL A 444 0.37 -27.76 17.32
CA VAL A 444 0.54 -27.54 15.86
C VAL A 444 -0.67 -28.02 15.08
N LYS A 445 -1.22 -29.21 15.40
CA LYS A 445 -2.45 -29.71 14.76
C LYS A 445 -3.65 -28.79 15.02
N GLY A 446 -3.81 -28.34 16.26
CA GLY A 446 -4.85 -27.37 16.62
C GLY A 446 -4.71 -26.05 15.86
N LEU A 447 -3.48 -25.52 15.78
CA LEU A 447 -3.18 -24.32 15.02
C LEU A 447 -3.49 -24.49 13.54
N ASN A 448 -3.17 -25.64 12.94
CA ASN A 448 -3.53 -25.95 11.56
C ASN A 448 -5.05 -25.99 11.35
N GLY A 449 -5.80 -26.61 12.27
CA GLY A 449 -7.26 -26.62 12.21
C GLY A 449 -7.88 -25.22 12.30
N VAL A 450 -7.30 -24.34 13.12
CA VAL A 450 -7.73 -22.93 13.24
C VAL A 450 -7.42 -22.14 11.96
N LEU A 451 -6.26 -22.35 11.34
CA LEU A 451 -5.90 -21.73 10.06
C LEU A 451 -6.82 -22.20 8.92
N TRP A 452 -7.09 -23.51 8.87
CA TRP A 452 -8.04 -24.07 7.92
C TRP A 452 -9.44 -23.47 8.12
N LEU A 453 -9.92 -23.39 9.36
CA LEU A 453 -11.21 -22.78 9.69
C LEU A 453 -11.26 -21.30 9.24
N LEU A 454 -10.19 -20.55 9.48
CA LEU A 454 -10.07 -19.16 9.05
C LEU A 454 -10.18 -19.04 7.53
N ASN A 455 -9.41 -19.83 6.76
CA ASN A 455 -9.39 -19.77 5.30
C ASN A 455 -10.75 -20.13 4.69
N ASN A 456 -11.36 -21.24 5.12
CA ASN A 456 -12.68 -21.65 4.63
C ASN A 456 -13.77 -20.64 5.01
N SER A 457 -13.70 -20.04 6.21
CA SER A 457 -14.64 -18.98 6.59
C SER A 457 -14.51 -17.75 5.68
N MET A 458 -13.30 -17.39 5.28
CA MET A 458 -13.09 -16.23 4.38
C MET A 458 -13.55 -16.53 2.95
N GLN A 459 -13.32 -17.75 2.46
CA GLN A 459 -13.86 -18.19 1.16
C GLN A 459 -15.40 -18.15 1.18
N TRP A 460 -16.02 -18.73 2.22
CA TRP A 460 -17.47 -18.70 2.37
C TRP A 460 -18.05 -17.27 2.41
N VAL A 461 -17.38 -16.33 3.07
CA VAL A 461 -17.80 -14.92 3.07
C VAL A 461 -17.58 -14.26 1.70
N GLY A 462 -16.49 -14.62 1.01
CA GLY A 462 -16.16 -14.10 -0.32
C GLY A 462 -17.18 -14.50 -1.39
N ASP A 463 -17.67 -15.74 -1.33
CA ASP A 463 -18.64 -16.32 -2.27
C ASP A 463 -20.06 -15.75 -2.11
N LEU A 464 -20.32 -14.96 -1.06
CA LEU A 464 -21.62 -14.32 -0.89
C LEU A 464 -21.86 -13.29 -2.02
N PRO A 465 -23.06 -13.27 -2.64
CA PRO A 465 -23.34 -12.42 -3.81
C PRO A 465 -23.32 -10.90 -3.51
N ILE A 466 -23.30 -10.52 -2.22
CA ILE A 466 -23.25 -9.12 -1.74
C ILE A 466 -21.81 -8.72 -1.34
N SER A 467 -20.83 -9.59 -1.55
CA SER A 467 -19.47 -9.40 -1.00
C SER A 467 -18.77 -8.16 -1.55
N HIS A 468 -19.02 -7.79 -2.81
CA HIS A 468 -18.45 -6.60 -3.45
C HIS A 468 -19.54 -5.58 -3.81
N SER A 469 -19.34 -4.33 -3.38
CA SER A 469 -19.91 -3.20 -4.13
C SER A 469 -19.11 -3.08 -5.42
N GLY A 470 -19.75 -2.82 -6.57
CA GLY A 470 -19.02 -2.53 -7.82
C GLY A 470 -18.07 -1.31 -7.71
N ASP A 471 -17.43 -0.93 -8.81
CA ASP A 471 -16.45 0.17 -8.85
C ASP A 471 -17.10 1.53 -8.48
N ILE A 472 -16.94 1.95 -7.23
CA ILE A 472 -17.42 3.25 -6.72
C ILE A 472 -16.26 4.24 -6.71
N HIS A 473 -16.19 5.09 -7.73
CA HIS A 473 -15.24 6.19 -7.76
C HIS A 473 -15.81 7.43 -7.09
N LEU A 474 -15.31 7.76 -5.89
CA LEU A 474 -15.62 9.03 -5.23
C LEU A 474 -14.60 10.12 -5.61
N SER A 475 -15.08 11.35 -5.75
CA SER A 475 -14.22 12.54 -5.82
C SER A 475 -13.81 13.01 -4.43
N LEU A 476 -12.72 13.78 -4.33
CA LEU A 476 -12.27 14.36 -3.06
C LEU A 476 -13.35 15.22 -2.39
N PHE A 477 -14.16 15.92 -3.18
CA PHE A 477 -15.30 16.70 -2.68
C PHE A 477 -16.39 15.82 -2.07
N GLN A 478 -16.75 14.70 -2.72
CA GLN A 478 -17.71 13.74 -2.16
C GLN A 478 -17.24 13.14 -0.83
N VAL A 479 -15.94 12.86 -0.71
CA VAL A 479 -15.33 12.41 0.56
C VAL A 479 -15.50 13.47 1.66
N GLY A 480 -15.25 14.74 1.34
CA GLY A 480 -15.48 15.85 2.26
C GLY A 480 -16.92 15.95 2.74
N ILE A 481 -17.89 15.82 1.82
CA ILE A 481 -19.33 15.83 2.14
C ILE A 481 -19.68 14.65 3.07
N LEU A 482 -19.17 13.45 2.80
CA LEU A 482 -19.40 12.28 3.66
C LEU A 482 -18.87 12.48 5.08
N TYR A 483 -17.71 13.10 5.27
CA TYR A 483 -17.19 13.41 6.61
C TYR A 483 -18.03 14.45 7.34
N VAL A 484 -18.50 15.49 6.65
CA VAL A 484 -19.43 16.48 7.23
C VAL A 484 -20.72 15.80 7.65
N LEU A 485 -21.29 14.94 6.79
CA LEU A 485 -22.51 14.19 7.06
C LEU A 485 -22.35 13.25 8.25
N LEU A 486 -21.22 12.53 8.33
CA LEU A 486 -20.87 11.69 9.47
C LEU A 486 -20.79 12.51 10.77
N PHE A 487 -20.16 13.69 10.74
CA PHE A 487 -20.06 14.57 11.91
C PHE A 487 -21.44 15.07 12.38
N VAL A 488 -22.31 15.49 11.46
CA VAL A 488 -23.68 15.93 11.78
C VAL A 488 -24.51 14.76 12.32
N LEU A 489 -24.39 13.56 11.74
CA LEU A 489 -25.04 12.34 12.21
C LEU A 489 -24.62 11.99 13.65
N LEU A 490 -23.32 12.05 13.95
CA LEU A 490 -22.80 11.82 15.31
C LEU A 490 -23.31 12.87 16.29
N SER A 491 -23.35 14.14 15.87
CA SER A 491 -23.90 15.23 16.69
C SER A 491 -25.38 15.01 17.00
N TYR A 492 -26.17 14.54 16.02
CA TYR A 492 -27.56 14.14 16.21
C TYR A 492 -27.70 12.98 17.21
N LEU A 493 -26.88 11.92 17.07
CA LEU A 493 -26.91 10.77 17.99
C LEU A 493 -26.52 11.13 19.42
N LEU A 494 -25.67 12.15 19.60
CA LEU A 494 -25.28 12.66 20.93
C LEU A 494 -26.31 13.62 21.52
N SER A 495 -26.99 14.41 20.70
CA SER A 495 -27.94 15.45 21.12
C SER A 495 -29.08 15.53 20.11
N PRO A 496 -30.10 14.66 20.22
CA PRO A 496 -31.15 14.56 19.21
C PRO A 496 -31.95 15.86 19.15
N SER A 497 -31.94 16.51 17.99
CA SER A 497 -32.73 17.71 17.72
C SER A 497 -33.36 17.64 16.33
N ARG A 498 -34.57 18.21 16.19
CA ARG A 498 -35.29 18.25 14.90
C ARG A 498 -34.48 18.98 13.82
N LYS A 499 -33.75 20.03 14.21
CA LYS A 499 -32.87 20.79 13.30
C LYS A 499 -31.75 19.91 12.75
N LEU A 500 -31.03 19.18 13.62
CA LEU A 500 -29.97 18.26 13.19
C LEU A 500 -30.50 17.13 12.32
N LEU A 501 -31.67 16.56 12.63
CA LEU A 501 -32.30 15.53 11.81
C LEU A 501 -32.59 16.06 10.38
N ILE A 502 -33.18 17.25 10.28
CA ILE A 502 -33.42 17.89 8.98
C ILE A 502 -32.09 18.14 8.25
N THR A 503 -31.06 18.63 8.94
CA THR A 503 -29.72 18.82 8.35
C THR A 503 -29.12 17.51 7.83
N VAL A 504 -29.26 16.40 8.56
CA VAL A 504 -28.80 15.08 8.09
C VAL A 504 -29.56 14.67 6.83
N LEU A 505 -30.89 14.75 6.84
CA LEU A 505 -31.72 14.34 5.69
C LEU A 505 -31.45 15.22 4.46
N CYS A 506 -31.33 16.54 4.63
CA CYS A 506 -30.94 17.46 3.55
C CYS A 506 -29.52 17.15 3.05
N GLY A 507 -28.58 16.86 3.95
CA GLY A 507 -27.21 16.47 3.59
C GLY A 507 -27.15 15.17 2.79
N ILE A 508 -27.94 14.16 3.16
CA ILE A 508 -28.07 12.90 2.41
C ILE A 508 -28.62 13.17 1.02
N ASN A 509 -29.71 13.95 0.91
CA ASN A 509 -30.28 14.30 -0.39
C ASN A 509 -29.31 15.11 -1.26
N PHE A 510 -28.55 16.04 -0.66
CA PHE A 510 -27.51 16.79 -1.37
C PHE A 510 -26.40 15.87 -1.87
N PHE A 511 -25.93 14.92 -1.04
CA PHE A 511 -24.91 13.96 -1.43
C PHE A 511 -25.40 13.06 -2.58
N ILE A 512 -26.62 12.54 -2.49
CA ILE A 512 -27.22 11.71 -3.55
C ILE A 512 -27.40 12.53 -4.83
N GLY A 513 -27.94 13.73 -4.75
CA GLY A 513 -28.13 14.62 -5.90
C GLY A 513 -26.81 15.04 -6.55
N PHE A 514 -25.81 15.42 -5.76
CA PHE A 514 -24.48 15.77 -6.26
C PHE A 514 -23.78 14.56 -6.88
N SER A 515 -23.88 13.39 -6.27
CA SER A 515 -23.30 12.15 -6.81
C SER A 515 -24.01 11.69 -8.06
N GLY A 516 -25.33 11.83 -8.14
CA GLY A 516 -26.13 11.58 -9.34
C GLY A 516 -25.78 12.54 -10.47
N CYS A 517 -25.59 13.84 -10.15
CA CYS A 517 -25.15 14.84 -11.11
C CYS A 517 -23.73 14.54 -11.62
N LEU A 518 -22.79 14.19 -10.74
CA LEU A 518 -21.45 13.76 -11.15
C LEU A 518 -21.48 12.46 -11.96
N TYR A 519 -22.35 11.51 -11.62
CA TYR A 519 -22.53 10.29 -12.40
C TYR A 519 -23.09 10.58 -13.79
N TYR A 520 -24.01 11.54 -13.91
CA TYR A 520 -24.59 11.97 -15.18
C TYR A 520 -23.63 12.84 -16.02
N MET A 521 -22.84 13.70 -15.36
CA MET A 521 -21.81 14.54 -15.99
C MET A 521 -20.51 13.80 -16.27
N LYS A 522 -20.30 12.64 -15.65
CA LYS A 522 -19.30 11.68 -16.10
C LYS A 522 -19.84 11.12 -17.40
N GLU A 523 -19.73 11.91 -18.47
CA GLU A 523 -19.87 11.44 -19.84
C GLU A 523 -19.16 10.09 -19.88
N GLU A 524 -19.91 9.04 -20.24
CA GLU A 524 -19.33 7.79 -20.67
C GLU A 524 -18.52 8.14 -21.91
N SER A 525 -17.31 8.71 -21.74
CA SER A 525 -16.36 8.83 -22.81
C SER A 525 -16.03 7.40 -23.14
N PHE A 526 -16.67 6.88 -24.19
CA PHE A 526 -16.51 5.53 -24.64
C PHE A 526 -15.03 5.41 -25.01
N GLN A 527 -14.28 4.74 -24.17
CA GLN A 527 -12.83 4.72 -24.23
C GLN A 527 -12.40 3.30 -24.50
N LEU A 528 -11.71 3.15 -25.63
CA LEU A 528 -11.09 1.90 -25.99
C LEU A 528 -9.57 2.05 -25.84
N THR A 529 -9.00 1.25 -24.95
CA THR A 529 -7.56 1.25 -24.67
C THR A 529 -6.96 -0.08 -25.11
N LEU A 530 -5.96 0.01 -25.98
CA LEU A 530 -5.19 -1.13 -26.48
C LEU A 530 -3.81 -1.10 -25.83
N ALA A 531 -3.50 -2.10 -25.01
CA ALA A 531 -2.21 -2.22 -24.34
C ALA A 531 -1.89 -3.67 -23.96
N HIS A 532 -0.62 -4.07 -24.07
CA HIS A 532 -0.12 -5.36 -23.57
C HIS A 532 -0.92 -6.58 -24.04
N SER A 533 -1.33 -6.60 -25.31
CA SER A 533 -2.16 -7.66 -25.89
C SER A 533 -3.56 -7.79 -25.26
N GLN A 534 -4.06 -6.73 -24.62
CA GLN A 534 -5.42 -6.64 -24.10
C GLN A 534 -6.16 -5.43 -24.68
N VAL A 535 -7.47 -5.60 -24.85
CA VAL A 535 -8.42 -4.52 -25.18
C VAL A 535 -9.22 -4.23 -23.93
N LYS A 536 -9.01 -3.06 -23.35
CA LYS A 536 -9.83 -2.56 -22.24
C LYS A 536 -10.82 -1.57 -22.78
N VAL A 537 -12.09 -1.79 -22.49
CA VAL A 537 -13.19 -0.97 -22.98
C VAL A 537 -13.92 -0.39 -21.77
N CYS A 538 -14.15 0.93 -21.78
CA CYS A 538 -14.83 1.64 -20.70
C CYS A 538 -15.92 2.54 -21.28
N PRO A 539 -17.20 2.36 -20.93
CA PRO A 539 -17.75 1.27 -20.11
C PRO A 539 -17.72 -0.11 -20.82
N GLN A 540 -17.62 -1.19 -20.05
CA GLN A 540 -17.61 -2.59 -20.55
C GLN A 540 -19.00 -3.10 -20.99
N LYS A 541 -19.95 -2.19 -21.22
CA LYS A 541 -21.29 -2.49 -21.74
C LYS A 541 -21.26 -2.54 -23.27
N ASP A 542 -22.10 -3.35 -23.89
CA ASP A 542 -22.26 -3.44 -25.35
C ASP A 542 -21.00 -3.90 -26.11
N VAL A 543 -20.08 -4.62 -25.45
CA VAL A 543 -18.93 -5.25 -26.12
C VAL A 543 -19.34 -6.64 -26.59
N TRP A 544 -19.42 -6.81 -27.91
CA TRP A 544 -19.56 -8.14 -28.50
C TRP A 544 -18.18 -8.67 -28.86
N GLN A 545 -17.88 -9.89 -28.42
CA GLN A 545 -16.59 -10.55 -28.71
C GLN A 545 -16.84 -11.93 -29.31
N GLN A 546 -16.29 -12.17 -30.50
CA GLN A 546 -16.22 -13.49 -31.09
C GLN A 546 -14.91 -13.65 -31.86
N ASP A 547 -14.23 -14.78 -31.66
CA ASP A 547 -13.03 -15.15 -32.44
C ASP A 547 -11.95 -14.05 -32.56
N SER A 548 -11.68 -13.33 -31.47
CA SER A 548 -10.69 -12.22 -31.42
C SER A 548 -11.10 -10.96 -32.18
N ILE A 549 -12.37 -10.84 -32.58
CA ILE A 549 -12.99 -9.63 -33.09
C ILE A 549 -13.87 -9.04 -31.99
N TYR A 550 -13.67 -7.75 -31.73
CA TYR A 550 -14.43 -6.94 -30.78
C TYR A 550 -15.26 -5.95 -31.57
N HIS A 551 -16.57 -5.97 -31.34
CA HIS A 551 -17.48 -4.94 -31.84
C HIS A 551 -17.87 -4.04 -30.66
N TYR A 552 -17.62 -2.74 -30.81
CA TYR A 552 -17.93 -1.75 -29.78
C TYR A 552 -18.33 -0.42 -30.40
N LYS A 553 -19.56 0.04 -30.10
CA LYS A 553 -20.11 1.32 -30.59
C LYS A 553 -19.91 1.55 -32.10
N GLY A 554 -20.12 0.51 -32.91
CA GLY A 554 -19.99 0.59 -34.36
C GLY A 554 -18.57 0.42 -34.91
N LEU A 555 -17.55 0.30 -34.04
CA LEU A 555 -16.19 -0.05 -34.46
C LEU A 555 -15.96 -1.56 -34.45
N ASN A 556 -15.30 -2.05 -35.50
CA ASN A 556 -14.82 -3.42 -35.60
C ASN A 556 -13.31 -3.47 -35.32
N ILE A 557 -12.90 -4.22 -34.31
CA ILE A 557 -11.50 -4.30 -33.87
C ILE A 557 -11.07 -5.75 -33.88
N CYS A 558 -10.01 -6.08 -34.62
CA CYS A 558 -9.48 -7.44 -34.66
C CYS A 558 -8.14 -7.51 -33.96
N VAL A 559 -8.05 -8.40 -32.97
CA VAL A 559 -6.85 -8.62 -32.17
C VAL A 559 -6.18 -9.90 -32.64
N LEU A 560 -4.96 -9.77 -33.15
CA LEU A 560 -4.20 -10.90 -33.68
C LEU A 560 -3.09 -11.29 -32.71
N VAL A 561 -3.32 -12.36 -31.97
CA VAL A 561 -2.36 -12.99 -31.04
C VAL A 561 -1.75 -14.26 -31.65
N ASP A 562 -2.30 -14.76 -32.77
CA ASP A 562 -1.85 -15.98 -33.45
C ASP A 562 -2.08 -15.89 -34.98
N ASN A 563 -1.74 -16.96 -35.71
CA ASN A 563 -1.86 -17.00 -37.19
C ASN A 563 -3.14 -17.70 -37.68
N ARG A 564 -4.19 -17.78 -36.86
CA ARG A 564 -5.40 -18.59 -37.13
C ARG A 564 -6.13 -18.24 -38.42
N TRP A 565 -6.00 -17.01 -38.90
CA TRP A 565 -6.66 -16.51 -40.11
C TRP A 565 -5.91 -16.86 -41.41
N ARG A 566 -4.72 -17.47 -41.34
CA ARG A 566 -3.86 -17.70 -42.51
C ARG A 566 -4.48 -18.61 -43.57
N SER A 567 -5.33 -19.55 -43.18
CA SER A 567 -5.92 -20.57 -44.06
C SER A 567 -7.42 -20.39 -44.32
N ARG A 568 -8.00 -19.26 -43.90
CA ARG A 568 -9.42 -18.98 -44.11
C ARG A 568 -9.63 -18.15 -45.38
N SER A 569 -10.66 -18.51 -46.14
CA SER A 569 -11.18 -17.74 -47.28
C SER A 569 -12.59 -17.27 -46.93
N VAL A 570 -12.97 -16.10 -47.40
CA VAL A 570 -14.29 -15.51 -47.13
C VAL A 570 -14.86 -14.99 -48.45
N ASP A 571 -16.16 -15.16 -48.65
CA ASP A 571 -16.86 -14.71 -49.85
C ASP A 571 -17.05 -13.18 -49.89
N CYS A 572 -17.12 -12.55 -48.71
CA CYS A 572 -17.19 -11.10 -48.52
C CYS A 572 -16.14 -10.64 -47.51
N LEU A 573 -15.43 -9.54 -47.80
CA LEU A 573 -14.46 -8.94 -46.89
C LEU A 573 -15.18 -8.32 -45.68
N LEU A 574 -14.67 -8.58 -44.48
CA LEU A 574 -15.17 -7.96 -43.25
C LEU A 574 -14.46 -6.63 -43.00
N ASP A 575 -15.22 -5.57 -42.74
CA ASP A 575 -14.68 -4.24 -42.43
C ASP A 575 -14.09 -4.20 -41.01
N ILE A 576 -12.81 -3.80 -40.89
CA ILE A 576 -12.10 -3.64 -39.62
C ILE A 576 -11.52 -2.23 -39.54
N ASP A 577 -11.96 -1.47 -38.54
CA ASP A 577 -11.46 -0.12 -38.28
C ASP A 577 -10.04 -0.14 -37.70
N TYR A 578 -9.79 -1.02 -36.73
CA TYR A 578 -8.49 -1.14 -36.08
C TYR A 578 -8.05 -2.60 -35.99
N MET A 579 -6.91 -2.91 -36.63
CA MET A 579 -6.28 -4.22 -36.50
C MET A 579 -5.11 -4.14 -35.54
N TYR A 580 -5.23 -4.78 -34.37
CA TYR A 580 -4.25 -4.76 -33.29
C TYR A 580 -3.36 -6.00 -33.34
N LEU A 581 -2.08 -5.82 -33.69
CA LEU A 581 -1.09 -6.88 -33.85
C LEU A 581 -0.29 -7.08 -32.57
N CYS A 582 -0.39 -8.27 -31.97
CA CYS A 582 0.17 -8.59 -30.66
C CYS A 582 1.27 -9.67 -30.72
N LYS A 583 1.94 -9.89 -29.59
CA LYS A 583 2.94 -10.96 -29.44
C LYS A 583 2.31 -12.34 -29.66
N GLY A 584 2.75 -13.01 -30.73
CA GLY A 584 2.31 -14.34 -31.13
C GLY A 584 1.90 -14.42 -32.60
N PHE A 585 1.55 -13.28 -33.21
CA PHE A 585 1.34 -13.17 -34.66
C PHE A 585 2.68 -13.29 -35.43
N LYS A 586 2.85 -14.39 -36.17
CA LYS A 586 4.03 -14.66 -37.03
C LYS A 586 3.73 -14.54 -38.53
N GLY A 587 2.51 -14.13 -38.91
CA GLY A 587 2.05 -14.01 -40.29
C GLY A 587 2.50 -12.74 -41.02
N LYS A 588 2.05 -12.59 -42.26
CA LYS A 588 2.18 -11.36 -43.07
C LYS A 588 0.84 -10.61 -43.08
N ILE A 589 0.85 -9.30 -43.27
CA ILE A 589 -0.36 -8.48 -43.36
C ILE A 589 -1.01 -8.64 -44.74
N ALA A 590 -0.23 -8.80 -45.82
CA ALA A 590 -0.78 -8.88 -47.18
C ALA A 590 -1.85 -9.99 -47.40
N PRO A 591 -1.69 -11.22 -46.86
CA PRO A 591 -2.74 -12.24 -46.96
C PRO A 591 -4.02 -11.89 -46.20
N LEU A 592 -3.93 -11.08 -45.14
CA LEU A 592 -5.09 -10.69 -44.33
C LEU A 592 -5.99 -9.69 -45.07
N GLN A 593 -5.47 -8.93 -46.02
CA GLN A 593 -6.27 -8.05 -46.89
C GLN A 593 -7.24 -8.82 -47.79
N LYS A 594 -7.05 -10.15 -47.96
CA LYS A 594 -8.01 -11.01 -48.68
C LYS A 594 -9.21 -11.43 -47.82
N ILE A 595 -9.15 -11.18 -46.52
CA ILE A 595 -10.16 -11.58 -45.52
C ILE A 595 -10.81 -10.33 -44.92
N PHE A 596 -10.02 -9.27 -44.76
CA PHE A 596 -10.39 -8.06 -44.03
C PHE A 596 -10.13 -6.80 -44.84
N LYS A 597 -11.07 -5.86 -44.79
CA LYS A 597 -10.85 -4.48 -45.25
C LYS A 597 -10.37 -3.64 -44.06
N ILE A 598 -9.05 -3.44 -43.99
CA ILE A 598 -8.39 -2.83 -42.83
C ILE A 598 -8.25 -1.33 -43.02
N ARG A 599 -8.78 -0.52 -42.09
CA ARG A 599 -8.63 0.94 -42.12
C ARG A 599 -7.33 1.41 -41.45
N LYS A 600 -6.96 0.85 -40.30
CA LYS A 600 -5.75 1.22 -39.56
C LYS A 600 -5.15 0.04 -38.80
N VAL A 601 -3.82 -0.02 -38.75
CA VAL A 601 -3.07 -1.07 -38.03
C VAL A 601 -2.42 -0.49 -36.77
N ILE A 602 -2.52 -1.18 -35.64
CA ILE A 602 -1.89 -0.81 -34.38
C ILE A 602 -0.87 -1.91 -34.02
N LEU A 603 0.39 -1.52 -33.89
CA LEU A 603 1.50 -2.43 -33.58
C LEU A 603 1.81 -2.37 -32.08
N ASP A 604 1.59 -3.49 -31.38
CA ASP A 604 1.76 -3.56 -29.93
C ASP A 604 3.22 -3.44 -29.47
N ALA A 605 3.43 -2.87 -28.28
CA ALA A 605 4.75 -2.77 -27.66
C ALA A 605 5.37 -4.14 -27.31
N SER A 606 4.55 -5.21 -27.27
CA SER A 606 5.01 -6.57 -27.01
C SER A 606 5.73 -7.24 -28.21
N LEU A 607 5.68 -6.64 -29.40
CA LEU A 607 6.37 -7.14 -30.60
C LEU A 607 7.89 -6.88 -30.52
N GLY A 608 8.70 -7.88 -30.85
CA GLY A 608 10.16 -7.70 -30.89
C GLY A 608 10.60 -6.71 -31.97
N GLY A 609 11.66 -5.93 -31.71
CA GLY A 609 12.09 -4.81 -32.57
C GLY A 609 12.30 -5.16 -34.05
N TYR A 610 12.87 -6.33 -34.36
CA TYR A 610 13.01 -6.79 -35.75
C TYR A 610 11.65 -7.00 -36.44
N ARG A 611 10.71 -7.64 -35.73
CA ARG A 611 9.38 -7.96 -36.23
C ARG A 611 8.53 -6.70 -36.42
N LEU A 612 8.65 -5.77 -35.48
CA LEU A 612 8.00 -4.47 -35.53
C LEU A 612 8.42 -3.71 -36.79
N ASN A 613 9.73 -3.61 -37.08
CA ASN A 613 10.23 -2.93 -38.28
C ASN A 613 9.76 -3.60 -39.57
N LEU A 614 9.79 -4.94 -39.63
CA LEU A 614 9.29 -5.69 -40.77
C LEU A 614 7.80 -5.40 -41.06
N LEU A 615 6.96 -5.34 -40.02
CA LEU A 615 5.53 -5.03 -40.17
C LEU A 615 5.29 -3.56 -40.57
N LYS A 616 6.12 -2.62 -40.08
CA LYS A 616 6.06 -1.22 -40.53
C LYS A 616 6.38 -1.09 -42.01
N ASP A 617 7.41 -1.78 -42.48
CA ASP A 617 7.79 -1.78 -43.90
C ASP A 617 6.69 -2.41 -44.75
N GLU A 618 6.05 -3.47 -44.25
CA GLU A 618 4.90 -4.11 -44.92
C GLU A 618 3.68 -3.17 -44.97
N CYS A 619 3.34 -2.47 -43.89
CA CYS A 619 2.27 -1.47 -43.90
C CYS A 619 2.55 -0.34 -44.91
N ARG A 620 3.79 0.15 -44.97
CA ARG A 620 4.21 1.17 -45.96
C ARG A 620 4.08 0.66 -47.38
N GLY A 621 4.53 -0.56 -47.65
CA GLY A 621 4.42 -1.18 -48.97
C GLY A 621 2.98 -1.44 -49.42
N LEU A 622 2.06 -1.63 -48.47
CA LEU A 622 0.62 -1.86 -48.72
C LEU A 622 -0.23 -0.57 -48.67
N GLY A 623 0.37 0.59 -48.39
CA GLY A 623 -0.36 1.87 -48.27
C GLY A 623 -1.31 1.94 -47.07
N LEU A 624 -1.06 1.17 -46.00
CA LEU A 624 -1.90 1.15 -44.80
C LEU A 624 -1.40 2.14 -43.74
N ASP A 625 -2.33 2.89 -43.15
CA ASP A 625 -2.06 3.69 -41.96
C ASP A 625 -1.71 2.79 -40.77
N TYR A 626 -0.60 3.06 -40.10
CA TYR A 626 -0.18 2.31 -38.92
C TYR A 626 0.26 3.23 -37.76
N ILE A 627 0.07 2.72 -36.54
CA ILE A 627 0.50 3.37 -35.29
C ILE A 627 1.39 2.39 -34.52
N ASP A 628 2.58 2.85 -34.16
CA ASP A 628 3.49 2.13 -33.29
C ASP A 628 3.33 2.62 -31.85
N ILE A 629 2.88 1.74 -30.95
CA ILE A 629 2.74 2.04 -29.51
C ILE A 629 3.93 1.62 -28.67
N SER A 630 4.97 1.01 -29.25
CA SER A 630 6.22 0.70 -28.54
C SER A 630 6.84 1.89 -27.78
N PRO A 631 6.82 3.14 -28.31
CA PRO A 631 7.37 4.28 -27.58
C PRO A 631 6.41 4.92 -26.56
N LYS A 632 5.10 4.62 -26.58
CA LYS A 632 4.07 5.30 -25.77
C LYS A 632 3.29 4.36 -24.83
N GLY A 633 3.51 3.06 -24.89
CA GLY A 633 2.95 2.05 -23.98
C GLY A 633 1.50 1.63 -24.26
N SER A 634 0.60 2.57 -24.60
CA SER A 634 -0.81 2.28 -24.89
C SER A 634 -1.40 3.18 -25.97
N TYR A 635 -2.46 2.71 -26.63
CA TYR A 635 -3.27 3.52 -27.56
C TYR A 635 -4.68 3.69 -27.01
N ARG A 636 -5.15 4.94 -26.90
CA ARG A 636 -6.51 5.26 -26.44
C ARG A 636 -7.31 5.88 -27.58
N ILE A 637 -8.49 5.32 -27.82
CA ILE A 637 -9.49 5.85 -28.75
C ILE A 637 -10.62 6.41 -27.90
N LEU A 638 -10.88 7.71 -28.05
CA LEU A 638 -12.05 8.38 -27.50
C LEU A 638 -13.15 8.29 -28.55
N LEU A 639 -14.27 7.68 -28.20
CA LEU A 639 -15.44 7.44 -29.04
C LEU A 639 -16.59 8.36 -28.68
#